data_AF-A0A7W9JD65-F1
#
_entry.id   AF-A0A7W9JD65-F1
#
_cell.length_a   1.000
_cell.length_b   1.000
_cell.length_c   1.000
_cell.angle_alpha   90.00
_cell.angle_beta   90.00
_cell.angle_gamma   90.00
#
_symmetry.space_group_name_H-M   'P 1'
#
loop_
_entity.id
_entity.type
_entity.pdbx_description
1 polymer ?
#
loop_
_entity_poly.entity_id
_entity_poly.type
_entity_poly.pdbx_seq_one_letter_code
_entity_poly.pdbx_strand_id
1 'polypeptide(L)'
;MSRPGRAMSVAALASVPVLPLGWFVGLQAHQPWVAAAYLSYFLLVLVIPGTMFWRRLTGGSGWFAVDAVLGTTFGLACEVLIYPLGRWLDIPLAALVMPALALGLFLALPGRTRSTKPTPWWSVAGVMVVAGIVAAWFVRVGSRLIPLDGPAALRPNSDSPFQLSLAAELTHHFPPQVPYVAGEPLTYHWMAFNHIASAHWITGIELDVLTQRVVPFAFLLLTTLGAAAVGMVLTGRAVAAPIAAGLAVLAGDLGPWGWTVTHTLYHDSPLSMGQMISTTQAFSTVLMLPLIAVTAQLLRRPPGQTRKQLAGLFLVAGILISVLSVSKATALPVYAAGLAAAWIYLTIKARRLNLRALVLGVTVAAAYAFNFFVVLRGETNGMEFKPAGTYRSMLDGMVRGIDPSVPAGRSMLLIVTAAVVIGWLMPAVGALLIRRRLPRDPMVVMLLAGLVGAVAAASLLYQFSQAQVFFVRTAFIYGVLLAAWGLASLERRQYLVVGPALAIGVAAIYMGRAQTKTLIRDCQDTGCLERIFTAPLVAAVILTAAGIVILGLSIRRRSRTGRTWAIIAVCALLGLTVSPTVVGLRQFAFPPQTAYDSIAPGGIDAARFIRRQSGPDDLIATNIHCHAPTGPRCHTGSFWIPGYAERRVLVEGWSYTAKANNVRTSAEASYGPFWDKEKLKVNDEAFTAPTREVLDRLRTQYGVRWLLADDRVNPAPEELEKLAELRFQSGTVRVYQLYPPRVGAGSTPIS
;
A
#
# COMPACT_ATOMS: atom_id res chain seq x y z
N MET A 1 -25.93 35.55 16.71
CA MET A 1 -25.88 34.07 16.77
C MET A 1 -27.17 33.53 16.15
N SER A 2 -27.14 33.11 14.88
CA SER A 2 -28.30 32.50 14.22
C SER A 2 -28.28 30.99 14.43
N ARG A 3 -29.40 30.42 14.89
CA ARG A 3 -29.60 28.96 14.99
C ARG A 3 -29.36 28.32 13.61
N PRO A 4 -28.57 27.25 13.50
CA PRO A 4 -28.41 26.56 12.22
C PRO A 4 -29.77 25.98 11.80
N GLY A 5 -30.23 26.33 10.59
CA GLY A 5 -31.55 25.92 10.09
C GLY A 5 -31.66 24.40 9.99
N ARG A 6 -32.87 23.86 10.24
CA ARG A 6 -33.17 22.41 10.21
C ARG A 6 -32.59 21.68 8.99
N ALA A 7 -32.58 22.31 7.82
CA ALA A 7 -31.96 21.77 6.60
C ALA A 7 -30.44 21.50 6.71
N MET A 8 -29.70 22.32 7.47
CA MET A 8 -28.27 22.13 7.74
C MET A 8 -27.98 20.95 8.67
N SER A 9 -28.89 20.68 9.62
CA SER A 9 -28.77 19.51 10.51
C SER A 9 -29.09 18.23 9.74
N VAL A 10 -30.08 18.27 8.84
CA VAL A 10 -30.45 17.15 7.97
C VAL A 10 -29.34 16.78 6.99
N ALA A 11 -28.66 17.74 6.35
CA ALA A 11 -27.54 17.44 5.44
C ALA A 11 -26.30 16.85 6.17
N ALA A 12 -26.02 17.32 7.38
CA ALA A 12 -24.98 16.74 8.23
C ALA A 12 -25.36 15.32 8.72
N LEU A 13 -26.62 15.10 9.10
CA LEU A 13 -27.13 13.77 9.46
C LEU A 13 -27.17 12.81 8.26
N ALA A 14 -27.48 13.29 7.05
CA ALA A 14 -27.50 12.50 5.83
C ALA A 14 -26.10 12.09 5.32
N SER A 15 -25.04 12.76 5.77
CA SER A 15 -23.64 12.41 5.44
C SER A 15 -22.99 11.45 6.45
N VAL A 16 -23.56 11.27 7.63
CA VAL A 16 -23.12 10.29 8.66
C VAL A 16 -23.26 8.82 8.22
N PRO A 17 -24.31 8.37 7.52
CA PRO A 17 -24.42 6.97 7.11
C PRO A 17 -23.50 6.58 5.94
N VAL A 18 -22.83 7.51 5.23
CA VAL A 18 -22.07 7.16 4.02
C VAL A 18 -20.93 6.17 4.29
N LEU A 19 -20.26 6.26 5.45
CA LEU A 19 -19.19 5.32 5.80
C LEU A 19 -19.74 3.95 6.26
N PRO A 20 -20.69 3.84 7.21
CA PRO A 20 -21.31 2.56 7.55
C PRO A 20 -22.07 1.90 6.39
N LEU A 21 -22.82 2.68 5.61
CA LEU A 21 -23.54 2.20 4.43
C LEU A 21 -22.55 1.79 3.33
N GLY A 22 -21.47 2.55 3.13
CA GLY A 22 -20.37 2.19 2.25
C GLY A 22 -19.67 0.90 2.68
N TRP A 23 -19.58 0.63 3.98
CA TRP A 23 -19.08 -0.64 4.54
C TRP A 23 -20.01 -1.80 4.27
N PHE A 24 -21.30 -1.60 4.52
CA PHE A 24 -22.34 -2.61 4.30
C PHE A 24 -22.47 -2.96 2.81
N VAL A 25 -22.45 -1.95 1.93
CA VAL A 25 -22.48 -2.13 0.48
C VAL A 25 -21.14 -2.69 -0.03
N GLY A 26 -20.02 -2.23 0.52
CA GLY A 26 -18.65 -2.70 0.26
C GLY A 26 -18.47 -4.20 0.47
N LEU A 27 -19.16 -4.72 1.48
CA LEU A 27 -19.09 -6.12 1.92
C LEU A 27 -20.41 -6.86 1.67
N GLN A 28 -21.28 -6.38 0.79
CA GLN A 28 -22.59 -6.99 0.53
C GLN A 28 -22.52 -8.45 0.03
N ALA A 29 -21.36 -8.87 -0.48
CA ALA A 29 -21.10 -10.25 -0.87
C ALA A 29 -20.85 -11.18 0.36
N HIS A 30 -20.73 -10.61 1.55
CA HIS A 30 -20.51 -11.31 2.81
C HIS A 30 -21.72 -11.19 3.73
N GLN A 31 -21.77 -12.06 4.73
CA GLN A 31 -22.80 -12.00 5.74
C GLN A 31 -22.72 -10.66 6.52
N PRO A 32 -23.86 -10.01 6.84
CA PRO A 32 -23.91 -8.71 7.51
C PRO A 32 -23.08 -8.60 8.80
N TRP A 33 -22.90 -9.71 9.52
CA TRP A 33 -22.11 -9.75 10.75
C TRP A 33 -20.64 -9.40 10.51
N VAL A 34 -20.06 -9.69 9.34
CA VAL A 34 -18.65 -9.36 9.02
C VAL A 34 -18.45 -7.85 9.07
N ALA A 35 -19.36 -7.10 8.43
CA ALA A 35 -19.36 -5.65 8.46
C ALA A 35 -19.56 -5.12 9.89
N ALA A 36 -20.52 -5.67 10.62
CA ALA A 36 -20.81 -5.25 12.00
C ALA A 36 -19.65 -5.53 12.97
N ALA A 37 -19.05 -6.72 12.90
CA ALA A 37 -17.94 -7.14 13.75
C ALA A 37 -16.70 -6.27 13.51
N TYR A 38 -16.30 -6.10 12.24
CA TYR A 38 -15.14 -5.26 11.93
C TYR A 38 -15.39 -3.80 12.28
N LEU A 39 -16.57 -3.23 12.00
CA LEU A 39 -16.86 -1.85 12.39
C LEU A 39 -16.86 -1.66 13.91
N SER A 40 -17.37 -2.63 14.67
CA SER A 40 -17.36 -2.59 16.13
C SER A 40 -15.94 -2.61 16.68
N TYR A 41 -15.11 -3.55 16.19
CA TYR A 41 -13.69 -3.60 16.49
C TYR A 41 -12.98 -2.30 16.12
N PHE A 42 -13.19 -1.81 14.89
CA PHE A 42 -12.56 -0.60 14.39
C PHE A 42 -12.95 0.62 15.23
N LEU A 43 -14.22 0.76 15.62
CA LEU A 43 -14.68 1.88 16.44
C LEU A 43 -14.16 1.79 17.88
N LEU A 44 -14.30 0.63 18.52
CA LEU A 44 -14.04 0.46 19.95
C LEU A 44 -12.55 0.32 20.27
N VAL A 45 -11.78 -0.33 19.41
CA VAL A 45 -10.34 -0.61 19.63
C VAL A 45 -9.45 0.46 19.00
N LEU A 46 -9.86 1.05 17.87
CA LEU A 46 -9.00 1.96 17.10
C LEU A 46 -9.47 3.41 17.10
N VAL A 47 -10.70 3.69 16.66
CA VAL A 47 -11.18 5.06 16.48
C VAL A 47 -11.29 5.78 17.83
N ILE A 48 -12.03 5.22 18.79
CA ILE A 48 -12.24 5.85 20.09
C ILE A 48 -10.91 5.96 20.87
N PRO A 49 -10.16 4.87 21.11
CA PRO A 49 -8.91 4.94 21.86
C PRO A 49 -7.86 5.79 21.15
N GLY A 50 -7.72 5.63 19.83
CA GLY A 50 -6.78 6.40 19.01
C GLY A 50 -7.07 7.90 19.03
N THR A 51 -8.35 8.30 18.94
CA THR A 51 -8.76 9.71 19.07
C THR A 51 -8.44 10.26 20.45
N MET A 52 -8.67 9.48 21.51
CA MET A 52 -8.33 9.86 22.88
C MET A 52 -6.83 10.05 23.03
N PHE A 53 -6.01 9.07 22.64
CA PHE A 53 -4.55 9.17 22.66
C PHE A 53 -4.05 10.39 21.90
N TRP A 54 -4.51 10.56 20.66
CA TRP A 54 -4.11 11.66 19.80
C TRP A 54 -4.42 13.01 20.43
N ARG A 55 -5.66 13.25 20.87
CA ARG A 55 -6.05 14.53 21.45
C ARG A 55 -5.33 14.79 22.77
N ARG A 56 -5.08 13.75 23.57
CA ARG A 56 -4.40 13.85 24.86
C ARG A 56 -2.92 14.20 24.71
N LEU A 57 -2.23 13.55 23.78
CA LEU A 57 -0.80 13.70 23.56
C LEU A 57 -0.46 14.94 22.73
N THR A 58 -1.26 15.23 21.71
CA THR A 58 -0.99 16.35 20.77
C THR A 58 -1.66 17.66 21.18
N GLY A 59 -2.68 17.62 22.03
CA GLY A 59 -3.55 18.77 22.35
C GLY A 59 -4.64 19.06 21.31
N GLY A 60 -4.72 18.23 20.26
CA GLY A 60 -5.70 18.34 19.17
C GLY A 60 -5.40 19.42 18.14
N SER A 61 -5.97 19.25 16.96
CA SER A 61 -5.87 20.19 15.83
C SER A 61 -6.79 21.40 16.00
N GLY A 62 -7.87 21.27 16.77
CA GLY A 62 -8.96 22.24 16.89
C GLY A 62 -10.19 21.89 16.05
N TRP A 63 -10.15 20.79 15.28
CA TRP A 63 -11.32 20.22 14.63
C TRP A 63 -11.46 18.75 15.03
N PHE A 64 -12.62 18.40 15.58
CA PHE A 64 -12.84 17.05 16.06
C PHE A 64 -12.72 15.99 14.96
N ALA A 65 -13.29 16.25 13.77
CA ALA A 65 -13.21 15.30 12.66
C ALA A 65 -11.77 15.03 12.20
N VAL A 66 -10.91 16.06 12.22
CA VAL A 66 -9.49 15.92 11.90
C VAL A 66 -8.78 15.08 12.96
N ASP A 67 -9.05 15.36 14.24
CA ASP A 67 -8.48 14.60 15.35
C ASP A 67 -8.96 13.15 15.38
N ALA A 68 -10.21 12.88 14.98
CA ALA A 68 -10.75 11.54 14.90
C ALA A 68 -10.06 10.72 13.80
N VAL A 69 -9.86 11.31 12.61
CA VAL A 69 -9.18 10.64 11.50
C VAL A 69 -7.70 10.37 11.84
N LEU A 70 -6.97 11.39 12.28
CA LEU A 70 -5.55 11.25 12.64
C LEU A 70 -5.36 10.36 13.88
N GLY A 71 -6.33 10.40 14.80
CA GLY A 71 -6.35 9.52 15.96
C GLY A 71 -6.61 8.07 15.60
N THR A 72 -7.52 7.80 14.66
CA THR A 72 -7.78 6.43 14.17
C THR A 72 -6.51 5.82 13.57
N THR A 73 -5.80 6.57 12.74
CA THR A 73 -4.54 6.10 12.13
C THR A 73 -3.41 5.96 13.15
N PHE A 74 -3.38 6.81 14.18
CA PHE A 74 -2.48 6.62 15.32
C PHE A 74 -2.85 5.41 16.19
N GLY A 75 -4.15 5.11 16.33
CA GLY A 75 -4.66 3.93 17.00
C GLY A 75 -4.18 2.64 16.33
N LEU A 76 -4.22 2.59 15.00
CA LEU A 76 -3.61 1.52 14.20
C LEU A 76 -2.13 1.33 14.53
N ALA A 77 -1.35 2.42 14.61
CA ALA A 77 0.07 2.34 14.96
C ALA A 77 0.29 1.78 16.38
N CYS A 78 -0.55 2.15 17.35
CA CYS A 78 -0.46 1.63 18.70
C CYS A 78 -0.84 0.14 18.76
N GLU A 79 -1.90 -0.26 18.07
CA GLU A 79 -2.35 -1.65 18.01
C GLU A 79 -1.25 -2.57 17.48
N VAL A 80 -0.63 -2.23 16.34
CA VAL A 80 0.36 -3.11 15.71
C VAL A 80 1.67 -3.23 16.50
N LEU A 81 1.87 -2.39 17.53
CA LEU A 81 2.94 -2.56 18.52
C LEU A 81 2.50 -3.46 19.70
N ILE A 82 1.22 -3.38 20.11
CA ILE A 82 0.69 -4.18 21.22
C ILE A 82 0.44 -5.62 20.80
N TYR A 83 -0.15 -5.85 19.63
CA TYR A 83 -0.47 -7.18 19.13
C TYR A 83 0.72 -8.16 19.14
N PRO A 84 1.90 -7.85 18.55
CA PRO A 84 3.01 -8.79 18.55
C PRO A 84 3.56 -9.08 19.96
N LEU A 85 3.46 -8.13 20.90
CA LEU A 85 3.80 -8.40 22.32
C LEU A 85 2.82 -9.38 22.94
N GLY A 86 1.53 -9.23 22.64
CA GLY A 86 0.50 -10.20 22.99
C GLY A 86 0.80 -11.58 22.40
N ARG A 87 1.12 -11.66 21.11
CA ARG A 87 1.47 -12.93 20.45
C ARG A 87 2.71 -13.58 21.09
N TRP A 88 3.74 -12.81 21.43
CA TRP A 88 4.93 -13.31 22.12
C TRP A 88 4.62 -13.90 23.51
N LEU A 89 3.61 -13.36 24.20
CA LEU A 89 3.13 -13.84 25.50
C LEU A 89 1.96 -14.84 25.40
N ASP A 90 1.63 -15.29 24.19
CA ASP A 90 0.48 -16.16 23.89
C ASP A 90 -0.90 -15.58 24.31
N ILE A 91 -1.03 -14.27 24.29
CA ILE A 91 -2.27 -13.51 24.55
C ILE A 91 -2.62 -12.74 23.27
N PRO A 92 -3.16 -13.40 22.22
CA PRO A 92 -3.43 -12.75 20.94
C PRO A 92 -4.48 -11.63 21.01
N LEU A 93 -5.29 -11.61 22.07
CA LEU A 93 -6.30 -10.57 22.34
C LEU A 93 -5.74 -9.33 23.07
N ALA A 94 -4.42 -9.21 23.25
CA ALA A 94 -3.80 -8.11 24.01
C ALA A 94 -4.21 -6.71 23.50
N ALA A 95 -4.51 -6.55 22.21
CA ALA A 95 -4.98 -5.29 21.65
C ALA A 95 -6.30 -4.77 22.28
N LEU A 96 -7.11 -5.64 22.91
CA LEU A 96 -8.30 -5.24 23.67
C LEU A 96 -8.00 -4.39 24.91
N VAL A 97 -6.73 -4.26 25.32
CA VAL A 97 -6.33 -3.34 26.40
C VAL A 97 -6.37 -1.86 25.97
N MET A 98 -6.40 -1.58 24.66
CA MET A 98 -6.36 -0.23 24.09
C MET A 98 -7.39 0.75 24.69
N PRO A 99 -8.68 0.40 24.87
CA PRO A 99 -9.66 1.28 25.49
C PRO A 99 -9.32 1.60 26.95
N ALA A 100 -8.84 0.62 27.72
CA ALA A 100 -8.43 0.82 29.10
C ALA A 100 -7.20 1.73 29.20
N LEU A 101 -6.20 1.55 28.33
CA LEU A 101 -5.04 2.43 28.23
C LEU A 101 -5.44 3.87 27.85
N ALA A 102 -6.38 4.01 26.91
CA ALA A 102 -6.88 5.32 26.49
C ALA A 102 -7.63 6.03 27.62
N LEU A 103 -8.49 5.31 28.34
CA LEU A 103 -9.20 5.84 29.50
C LEU A 103 -8.22 6.21 30.62
N GLY A 104 -7.27 5.35 30.95
CA GLY A 104 -6.23 5.62 31.93
C GLY A 104 -5.42 6.87 31.59
N LEU A 105 -4.97 7.01 30.34
CA LEU A 105 -4.24 8.21 29.89
C LEU A 105 -5.13 9.47 29.92
N PHE A 106 -6.41 9.32 29.59
CA PHE A 106 -7.37 10.41 29.62
C PHE A 106 -7.59 10.94 31.04
N LEU A 107 -7.73 10.03 32.01
CA LEU A 107 -7.89 10.36 33.43
C LEU A 107 -6.59 10.88 34.07
N ALA A 108 -5.44 10.30 33.74
CA ALA A 108 -4.15 10.62 34.38
C ALA A 108 -3.56 11.96 33.94
N LEU A 109 -3.88 12.44 32.74
CA LEU A 109 -3.31 13.68 32.21
C LEU A 109 -4.35 14.83 32.26
N PRO A 110 -3.94 16.10 32.47
CA PRO A 110 -4.87 17.24 32.58
C PRO A 110 -5.47 17.75 31.26
N GLY A 111 -6.78 18.00 31.23
CA GLY A 111 -7.64 18.46 30.12
C GLY A 111 -7.26 19.75 29.39
N ARG A 112 -6.13 19.83 28.66
CA ARG A 112 -5.83 20.99 27.80
C ARG A 112 -5.88 20.63 26.32
N THR A 113 -7.11 20.53 25.81
CA THR A 113 -7.35 20.45 24.37
C THR A 113 -7.62 21.84 23.81
N ARG A 114 -7.18 22.12 22.58
CA ARG A 114 -7.63 23.32 21.87
C ARG A 114 -9.16 23.34 21.81
N SER A 115 -9.74 24.54 21.88
CA SER A 115 -11.18 24.73 21.65
C SER A 115 -11.56 24.14 20.29
N THR A 116 -12.50 23.20 20.31
CA THR A 116 -12.98 22.52 19.12
C THR A 116 -13.96 23.40 18.37
N LYS A 117 -13.64 23.67 17.10
CA LYS A 117 -14.55 24.34 16.16
C LYS A 117 -15.31 23.29 15.37
N PRO A 118 -16.61 23.51 15.07
CA PRO A 118 -17.34 22.61 14.19
C PRO A 118 -16.72 22.63 12.79
N THR A 119 -16.53 21.46 12.20
CA THR A 119 -16.13 21.36 10.80
C THR A 119 -17.29 21.83 9.92
N PRO A 120 -17.08 22.75 8.95
CA PRO A 120 -18.15 23.19 8.08
C PRO A 120 -18.80 22.03 7.33
N TRP A 121 -20.14 21.99 7.28
CA TRP A 121 -20.90 20.89 6.68
C TRP A 121 -20.51 20.61 5.22
N TRP A 122 -20.25 21.65 4.43
CA TRP A 122 -19.88 21.51 3.01
C TRP A 122 -18.51 20.85 2.83
N SER A 123 -17.61 21.02 3.82
CA SER A 123 -16.30 20.39 3.81
C SER A 123 -16.44 18.90 4.07
N VAL A 124 -17.25 18.54 5.08
CA VAL A 124 -17.62 17.15 5.38
C VAL A 124 -18.33 16.52 4.19
N ALA A 125 -19.34 17.18 3.61
CA ALA A 125 -20.09 16.69 2.47
C ALA A 125 -19.18 16.43 1.26
N GLY A 126 -18.27 17.37 0.94
CA GLY A 126 -17.32 17.19 -0.15
C GLY A 126 -16.37 16.00 0.08
N VAL A 127 -15.88 15.80 1.30
CA VAL A 127 -15.06 14.62 1.64
C VAL A 127 -15.87 13.34 1.55
N MET A 128 -17.12 13.34 2.02
CA MET A 128 -18.00 12.17 1.98
C MET A 128 -18.40 11.78 0.55
N VAL A 129 -18.57 12.74 -0.36
CA VAL A 129 -18.76 12.46 -1.79
C VAL A 129 -17.55 11.69 -2.34
N VAL A 130 -16.34 12.15 -2.03
CA VAL A 130 -15.12 11.47 -2.49
C VAL A 130 -14.97 10.08 -1.85
N ALA A 131 -15.26 9.95 -0.56
CA ALA A 131 -15.28 8.65 0.11
C ALA A 131 -16.33 7.70 -0.51
N GLY A 132 -17.50 8.22 -0.89
CA GLY A 132 -18.53 7.48 -1.61
C GLY A 132 -18.07 7.01 -2.99
N ILE A 133 -17.28 7.80 -3.71
CA ILE A 133 -16.66 7.38 -4.99
C ILE A 133 -15.70 6.21 -4.77
N VAL A 134 -14.84 6.29 -3.74
CA VAL A 134 -13.92 5.20 -3.38
C VAL A 134 -14.69 3.94 -3.02
N ALA A 135 -15.75 4.04 -2.21
CA ALA A 135 -16.61 2.93 -1.85
C ALA A 135 -17.30 2.31 -3.08
N ALA A 136 -17.92 3.12 -3.93
CA ALA A 136 -18.58 2.64 -5.14
C ALA A 136 -17.62 1.93 -6.10
N TRP A 137 -16.40 2.45 -6.24
CA TRP A 137 -15.37 1.82 -7.05
C TRP A 137 -14.88 0.50 -6.44
N PHE A 138 -14.66 0.46 -5.13
CA PHE A 138 -14.23 -0.76 -4.44
C PHE A 138 -15.28 -1.87 -4.58
N VAL A 139 -16.55 -1.55 -4.38
CA VAL A 139 -17.67 -2.50 -4.53
C VAL A 139 -17.70 -3.10 -5.94
N ARG A 140 -17.56 -2.27 -6.98
CA ARG A 140 -17.72 -2.71 -8.37
C ARG A 140 -16.49 -3.37 -8.96
N VAL A 141 -15.30 -2.88 -8.58
CA VAL A 141 -14.03 -3.25 -9.20
C VAL A 141 -13.15 -3.92 -8.16
N GLY A 142 -12.78 -3.18 -7.10
CA GLY A 142 -11.78 -3.61 -6.11
C GLY A 142 -12.06 -4.99 -5.50
N SER A 143 -13.29 -5.21 -5.04
CA SER A 143 -13.75 -6.43 -4.38
C SER A 143 -13.77 -7.67 -5.29
N ARG A 144 -13.61 -7.50 -6.61
CA ARG A 144 -13.63 -8.60 -7.58
C ARG A 144 -12.24 -8.94 -8.12
N LEU A 145 -11.21 -8.18 -7.75
CA LEU A 145 -9.89 -8.31 -8.35
C LEU A 145 -9.22 -9.64 -8.02
N ILE A 146 -9.36 -10.06 -6.78
CA ILE A 146 -8.76 -11.26 -6.20
C ILE A 146 -9.91 -12.13 -5.71
N PRO A 147 -10.11 -13.37 -6.20
CA PRO A 147 -11.16 -14.26 -5.72
C PRO A 147 -10.89 -14.67 -4.28
N LEU A 148 -11.97 -14.89 -3.53
CA LEU A 148 -11.89 -15.58 -2.23
C LEU A 148 -12.08 -17.08 -2.40
N ASP A 149 -12.85 -17.47 -3.42
CA ASP A 149 -13.17 -18.85 -3.72
C ASP A 149 -12.85 -19.13 -5.19
N GLY A 150 -12.19 -20.27 -5.44
CA GLY A 150 -11.79 -20.71 -6.76
C GLY A 150 -10.58 -19.97 -7.38
N PRO A 151 -10.02 -20.50 -8.47
CA PRO A 151 -8.82 -19.95 -9.11
C PRO A 151 -9.11 -18.77 -10.06
N ALA A 152 -10.37 -18.47 -10.39
CA ALA A 152 -10.73 -17.45 -11.37
C ALA A 152 -10.78 -16.04 -10.77
N ALA A 153 -10.00 -15.11 -11.33
CA ALA A 153 -9.83 -13.75 -10.82
C ALA A 153 -9.92 -12.71 -11.95
N LEU A 154 -10.18 -11.42 -11.64
CA LEU A 154 -9.99 -10.37 -12.65
C LEU A 154 -8.49 -10.09 -12.91
N ARG A 155 -7.62 -10.32 -11.91
CA ARG A 155 -6.16 -10.28 -12.05
C ARG A 155 -5.48 -11.22 -11.05
N PRO A 156 -5.30 -12.48 -11.41
CA PRO A 156 -4.61 -13.41 -10.54
C PRO A 156 -3.10 -13.11 -10.50
N ASN A 157 -2.52 -13.11 -9.30
CA ASN A 157 -1.10 -12.82 -9.08
C ASN A 157 -0.54 -13.58 -7.87
N SER A 158 0.79 -13.68 -7.78
CA SER A 158 1.49 -14.28 -6.64
C SER A 158 1.46 -13.42 -5.37
N ASP A 159 1.27 -12.10 -5.49
CA ASP A 159 1.31 -11.16 -4.36
C ASP A 159 0.15 -11.37 -3.38
N SER A 160 -1.02 -11.74 -3.88
CA SER A 160 -2.21 -11.98 -3.08
C SER A 160 -2.03 -13.17 -2.11
N PRO A 161 -1.73 -14.40 -2.59
CA PRO A 161 -1.47 -15.53 -1.70
C PRO A 161 -0.23 -15.29 -0.82
N PHE A 162 0.80 -14.61 -1.34
CA PHE A 162 1.95 -14.19 -0.55
C PHE A 162 1.54 -13.35 0.67
N GLN A 163 0.72 -12.30 0.49
CA GLN A 163 0.24 -11.47 1.59
C GLN A 163 -0.63 -12.25 2.58
N LEU A 164 -1.48 -13.15 2.09
CA LEU A 164 -2.29 -14.02 2.94
C LEU A 164 -1.39 -14.94 3.78
N SER A 165 -0.32 -15.49 3.21
CA SER A 165 0.64 -16.34 3.93
C SER A 165 1.34 -15.59 5.07
N LEU A 166 1.68 -14.30 4.87
CA LEU A 166 2.28 -13.47 5.92
C LEU A 166 1.28 -13.10 7.02
N ALA A 167 0.01 -12.88 6.66
CA ALA A 167 -1.07 -12.68 7.63
C ALA A 167 -1.28 -13.93 8.48
N ALA A 168 -1.31 -15.12 7.86
CA ALA A 168 -1.40 -16.39 8.56
C ALA A 168 -0.21 -16.62 9.50
N GLU A 169 1.01 -16.39 9.03
CA GLU A 169 2.22 -16.53 9.84
C GLU A 169 2.18 -15.66 11.10
N LEU A 170 1.79 -14.40 11.00
CA LEU A 170 1.72 -13.51 12.15
C LEU A 170 0.50 -13.73 13.05
N THR A 171 -0.54 -14.38 12.54
CA THR A 171 -1.69 -14.81 13.35
C THR A 171 -1.30 -15.92 14.30
N HIS A 172 -0.44 -16.84 13.82
CA HIS A 172 -0.14 -18.09 14.50
C HIS A 172 1.27 -18.15 15.10
N HIS A 173 2.23 -17.31 14.70
CA HIS A 173 3.62 -17.44 15.13
C HIS A 173 4.31 -16.09 15.40
N PHE A 174 5.16 -16.06 16.43
CA PHE A 174 6.09 -14.96 16.68
C PHE A 174 7.33 -15.47 17.43
N PRO A 175 8.57 -15.17 16.99
CA PRO A 175 8.94 -14.34 15.84
C PRO A 175 8.62 -15.00 14.49
N PRO A 176 8.37 -14.21 13.43
CA PRO A 176 7.91 -14.74 12.14
C PRO A 176 9.02 -15.38 11.31
N GLN A 177 8.65 -16.40 10.54
CA GLN A 177 9.45 -17.09 9.53
C GLN A 177 8.84 -16.92 8.13
N VAL A 178 9.57 -17.34 7.09
CA VAL A 178 9.03 -17.45 5.74
C VAL A 178 8.05 -18.64 5.72
N PRO A 179 6.74 -18.44 5.51
CA PRO A 179 5.76 -19.51 5.68
C PRO A 179 5.79 -20.56 4.56
N TYR A 180 6.39 -20.23 3.40
CA TYR A 180 6.54 -21.12 2.24
C TYR A 180 7.94 -21.79 2.15
N VAL A 181 8.86 -21.49 3.08
CA VAL A 181 10.17 -22.16 3.21
C VAL A 181 10.52 -22.32 4.69
N ALA A 182 10.27 -23.50 5.23
CA ALA A 182 10.48 -23.77 6.65
C ALA A 182 11.95 -23.60 7.09
N GLY A 183 12.12 -22.93 8.24
CA GLY A 183 13.42 -22.65 8.85
C GLY A 183 14.10 -21.35 8.38
N GLU A 184 13.52 -20.63 7.42
CA GLU A 184 14.04 -19.33 6.99
C GLU A 184 13.40 -18.17 7.78
N PRO A 185 14.20 -17.23 8.30
CA PRO A 185 13.66 -16.07 9.01
C PRO A 185 12.94 -15.10 8.06
N LEU A 186 11.86 -14.46 8.52
CA LEU A 186 11.16 -13.45 7.73
C LEU A 186 11.92 -12.11 7.74
N THR A 187 12.76 -11.87 6.73
CA THR A 187 13.44 -10.58 6.50
C THR A 187 12.61 -9.66 5.61
N TYR A 188 11.38 -9.38 6.02
CA TYR A 188 10.40 -8.57 5.28
C TYR A 188 9.69 -7.58 6.20
N HIS A 189 8.87 -6.71 5.63
CA HIS A 189 8.08 -5.74 6.38
C HIS A 189 6.70 -6.31 6.70
N TRP A 190 6.30 -6.32 7.98
CA TRP A 190 5.19 -7.16 8.44
C TRP A 190 4.16 -6.48 9.36
N MET A 191 4.33 -5.19 9.69
CA MET A 191 3.41 -4.49 10.61
C MET A 191 1.95 -4.43 10.13
N ALA A 192 1.71 -4.37 8.83
CA ALA A 192 0.34 -4.33 8.31
C ALA A 192 -0.43 -5.64 8.59
N PHE A 193 0.29 -6.76 8.62
CA PHE A 193 -0.30 -8.08 8.87
C PHE A 193 -0.59 -8.30 10.36
N ASN A 194 0.10 -7.61 11.28
CA ASN A 194 -0.30 -7.59 12.70
C ASN A 194 -1.70 -7.02 12.90
N HIS A 195 -2.06 -5.98 12.13
CA HIS A 195 -3.42 -5.42 12.18
C HIS A 195 -4.44 -6.44 11.69
N ILE A 196 -4.13 -7.15 10.59
CA ILE A 196 -4.98 -8.21 10.05
C ILE A 196 -5.16 -9.34 11.08
N ALA A 197 -4.07 -9.79 11.68
CA ALA A 197 -4.06 -10.84 12.67
C ALA A 197 -4.82 -10.44 13.96
N SER A 198 -4.61 -9.22 14.46
CA SER A 198 -5.37 -8.66 15.59
C SER A 198 -6.87 -8.61 15.29
N ALA A 199 -7.24 -8.11 14.10
CA ALA A 199 -8.62 -8.07 13.67
C ALA A 199 -9.24 -9.48 13.58
N HIS A 200 -8.50 -10.47 13.04
CA HIS A 200 -8.94 -11.86 13.00
C HIS A 200 -9.27 -12.41 14.39
N TRP A 201 -8.34 -12.29 15.34
CA TRP A 201 -8.53 -12.77 16.71
C TRP A 201 -9.71 -12.10 17.43
N ILE A 202 -9.90 -10.79 17.25
CA ILE A 202 -10.97 -10.05 17.94
C ILE A 202 -12.34 -10.25 17.29
N THR A 203 -12.40 -10.42 15.96
CA THR A 203 -13.66 -10.42 15.21
C THR A 203 -14.10 -11.81 14.71
N GLY A 204 -13.19 -12.78 14.65
CA GLY A 204 -13.43 -14.09 14.04
C GLY A 204 -13.57 -14.06 12.51
N ILE A 205 -13.30 -12.93 11.85
CA ILE A 205 -13.37 -12.82 10.39
C ILE A 205 -12.16 -13.54 9.78
N GLU A 206 -12.42 -14.41 8.80
CA GLU A 206 -11.40 -15.16 8.04
C GLU A 206 -10.30 -14.27 7.45
N LEU A 207 -9.05 -14.77 7.43
CA LEU A 207 -7.88 -14.01 7.02
C LEU A 207 -7.90 -13.60 5.54
N ASP A 208 -8.46 -14.44 4.66
CA ASP A 208 -8.61 -14.12 3.23
C ASP A 208 -9.60 -12.97 3.01
N VAL A 209 -10.72 -12.96 3.73
CA VAL A 209 -11.70 -11.86 3.73
C VAL A 209 -11.06 -10.59 4.27
N LEU A 210 -10.34 -10.65 5.39
CA LEU A 210 -9.66 -9.48 5.94
C LEU A 210 -8.62 -8.92 4.98
N THR A 211 -7.73 -9.78 4.48
CA THR A 211 -6.58 -9.39 3.64
C THR A 211 -7.03 -8.88 2.27
N GLN A 212 -8.05 -9.49 1.67
CA GLN A 212 -8.43 -9.19 0.27
C GLN A 212 -9.68 -8.32 0.14
N ARG A 213 -10.41 -8.04 1.23
CA ARG A 213 -11.64 -7.21 1.19
C ARG A 213 -11.60 -6.09 2.21
N VAL A 214 -11.64 -6.44 3.48
CA VAL A 214 -12.00 -5.54 4.57
C VAL A 214 -10.89 -4.51 4.81
N VAL A 215 -9.65 -4.97 4.97
CA VAL A 215 -8.51 -4.12 5.33
C VAL A 215 -8.05 -3.23 4.16
N PRO A 216 -7.94 -3.73 2.91
CA PRO A 216 -7.71 -2.85 1.76
C PRO A 216 -8.74 -1.72 1.70
N PHE A 217 -10.02 -2.04 1.85
CA PHE A 217 -11.08 -1.03 1.84
C PHE A 217 -10.93 0.01 2.96
N ALA A 218 -10.61 -0.43 4.19
CA ALA A 218 -10.32 0.46 5.31
C ALA A 218 -9.18 1.44 4.96
N PHE A 219 -8.08 0.94 4.43
CA PHE A 219 -6.89 1.74 4.14
C PHE A 219 -7.11 2.74 3.00
N LEU A 220 -7.90 2.39 1.98
CA LEU A 220 -8.29 3.33 0.93
C LEU A 220 -9.07 4.51 1.52
N LEU A 221 -10.10 4.23 2.34
CA LEU A 221 -10.89 5.27 2.99
C LEU A 221 -10.04 6.12 3.96
N LEU A 222 -9.20 5.49 4.78
CA LEU A 222 -8.33 6.19 5.72
C LEU A 222 -7.30 7.06 5.02
N THR A 223 -6.79 6.65 3.86
CA THR A 223 -5.89 7.48 3.05
C THR A 223 -6.62 8.73 2.54
N THR A 224 -7.83 8.59 2.00
CA THR A 224 -8.65 9.71 1.52
C THR A 224 -9.02 10.67 2.65
N LEU A 225 -9.50 10.14 3.78
CA LEU A 225 -9.87 10.93 4.95
C LEU A 225 -8.64 11.60 5.58
N GLY A 226 -7.52 10.89 5.68
CA GLY A 226 -6.27 11.39 6.22
C GLY A 226 -5.67 12.49 5.34
N ALA A 227 -5.75 12.39 4.01
CA ALA A 227 -5.36 13.46 3.11
C ALA A 227 -6.17 14.74 3.37
N ALA A 228 -7.49 14.60 3.55
CA ALA A 228 -8.37 15.71 3.91
C ALA A 228 -7.98 16.35 5.25
N ALA A 229 -7.75 15.51 6.27
CA ALA A 229 -7.36 15.91 7.61
C ALA A 229 -6.02 16.67 7.61
N VAL A 230 -4.98 16.10 6.99
CA VAL A 230 -3.65 16.73 6.89
C VAL A 230 -3.71 18.00 6.04
N GLY A 231 -4.49 18.03 4.96
CA GLY A 231 -4.71 19.25 4.17
C GLY A 231 -5.26 20.40 5.03
N MET A 232 -6.22 20.11 5.92
CA MET A 232 -6.71 21.09 6.90
C MET A 232 -5.65 21.48 7.92
N VAL A 233 -4.86 20.55 8.45
CA VAL A 233 -3.76 20.84 9.39
C VAL A 233 -2.69 21.73 8.75
N LEU A 234 -2.31 21.45 7.51
CA LEU A 234 -1.29 22.21 6.79
C LEU A 234 -1.75 23.63 6.45
N THR A 235 -3.02 23.80 6.05
CA THR A 235 -3.53 25.08 5.55
C THR A 235 -4.25 25.94 6.59
N GLY A 236 -4.76 25.35 7.66
CA GLY A 236 -5.66 26.04 8.59
C GLY A 236 -7.06 26.31 8.02
N ARG A 237 -7.42 25.76 6.84
CA ARG A 237 -8.67 26.07 6.12
C ARG A 237 -9.47 24.80 5.84
N ALA A 238 -10.78 24.83 6.12
CA ALA A 238 -11.69 23.72 5.84
C ALA A 238 -11.85 23.40 4.35
N VAL A 239 -11.50 24.33 3.44
CA VAL A 239 -11.59 24.09 1.99
C VAL A 239 -10.54 23.10 1.51
N ALA A 240 -9.43 22.96 2.25
CA ALA A 240 -8.38 22.02 1.91
C ALA A 240 -8.82 20.56 2.01
N ALA A 241 -9.80 20.25 2.87
CA ALA A 241 -10.27 18.88 3.08
C ALA A 241 -10.84 18.24 1.79
N PRO A 242 -11.91 18.79 1.17
CA PRO A 242 -12.45 18.22 -0.06
C PRO A 242 -11.47 18.30 -1.25
N ILE A 243 -10.61 19.32 -1.30
CA ILE A 243 -9.58 19.41 -2.34
C ILE A 243 -8.54 18.30 -2.20
N ALA A 244 -8.00 18.08 -0.99
CA ALA A 244 -7.00 17.04 -0.76
C ALA A 244 -7.58 15.63 -0.94
N ALA A 245 -8.80 15.39 -0.46
CA ALA A 245 -9.50 14.13 -0.72
C ALA A 245 -9.68 13.89 -2.22
N GLY A 246 -10.22 14.88 -2.94
CA GLY A 246 -10.47 14.79 -4.38
C GLY A 246 -9.19 14.57 -5.18
N LEU A 247 -8.11 15.31 -4.88
CA LEU A 247 -6.82 15.14 -5.54
C LEU A 247 -6.17 13.80 -5.21
N ALA A 248 -6.27 13.30 -3.97
CA ALA A 248 -5.73 11.98 -3.62
C ALA A 248 -6.38 10.88 -4.47
N VAL A 249 -7.69 10.97 -4.71
CA VAL A 249 -8.48 9.95 -5.40
C VAL A 249 -8.46 10.08 -6.92
N LEU A 250 -8.56 11.31 -7.43
CA LEU A 250 -8.78 11.57 -8.85
C LEU A 250 -7.51 11.98 -9.61
N ALA A 251 -6.45 12.41 -8.90
CA ALA A 251 -5.29 13.05 -9.52
C ALA A 251 -3.96 12.56 -8.92
N GLY A 252 -2.87 13.05 -9.51
CA GLY A 252 -1.51 12.98 -8.97
C GLY A 252 -0.69 11.76 -9.34
N ASP A 253 -1.24 10.78 -10.07
CA ASP A 253 -0.52 9.57 -10.47
C ASP A 253 -0.10 9.61 -11.95
N LEU A 254 0.68 8.62 -12.40
CA LEU A 254 1.09 8.53 -13.81
C LEU A 254 0.06 7.83 -14.71
N GLY A 255 -1.13 7.54 -14.19
CA GLY A 255 -2.32 7.09 -14.94
C GLY A 255 -2.47 7.74 -16.30
N PRO A 256 -2.48 9.08 -16.35
CA PRO A 256 -2.75 9.81 -17.58
C PRO A 256 -1.69 9.56 -18.64
N TRP A 257 -0.43 9.37 -18.21
CA TRP A 257 0.76 9.15 -19.03
C TRP A 257 0.96 7.70 -19.44
N GLY A 258 -0.11 6.90 -19.47
CA GLY A 258 -0.12 5.44 -19.68
C GLY A 258 0.54 4.93 -20.97
N TRP A 259 0.91 5.78 -21.91
CA TRP A 259 1.69 5.42 -23.12
C TRP A 259 3.21 5.44 -22.87
N THR A 260 3.67 6.03 -21.76
CA THR A 260 5.08 6.11 -21.35
C THR A 260 5.41 5.23 -20.14
N VAL A 261 4.42 4.48 -19.64
CA VAL A 261 4.56 3.60 -18.47
C VAL A 261 3.92 2.25 -18.73
N THR A 262 4.43 1.18 -18.13
CA THR A 262 3.84 -0.16 -18.23
C THR A 262 2.56 -0.29 -17.39
N HIS A 263 1.59 -1.07 -17.84
CA HIS A 263 0.25 -1.22 -17.22
C HIS A 263 0.22 -1.80 -15.79
N THR A 264 1.35 -2.28 -15.28
CA THR A 264 1.43 -3.03 -14.02
C THR A 264 1.92 -2.20 -12.84
N LEU A 265 2.57 -1.06 -13.08
CA LEU A 265 3.24 -0.28 -12.05
C LEU A 265 2.98 1.22 -12.34
N TYR A 266 3.08 2.11 -11.33
CA TYR A 266 3.03 3.58 -11.50
C TYR A 266 1.66 4.29 -11.44
N HIS A 267 0.60 3.60 -11.03
CA HIS A 267 -0.66 4.22 -10.58
C HIS A 267 -0.76 4.04 -9.05
N ASP A 268 -0.93 5.14 -8.30
CA ASP A 268 -0.84 5.14 -6.82
C ASP A 268 -1.99 5.84 -6.12
N SER A 269 -2.96 6.37 -6.87
CA SER A 269 -4.22 6.82 -6.30
C SER A 269 -4.92 5.69 -5.52
N PRO A 270 -5.79 5.98 -4.54
CA PRO A 270 -6.61 4.98 -3.87
C PRO A 270 -7.45 4.12 -4.81
N LEU A 271 -7.74 4.59 -6.03
CA LEU A 271 -8.44 3.81 -7.06
C LEU A 271 -7.49 2.99 -7.95
N SER A 272 -6.19 2.99 -7.65
CA SER A 272 -5.21 2.23 -8.40
C SER A 272 -5.08 0.80 -7.85
N MET A 273 -4.69 -0.12 -8.73
CA MET A 273 -4.36 -1.49 -8.35
C MET A 273 -3.29 -1.57 -7.27
N GLY A 274 -2.31 -0.66 -7.29
CA GLY A 274 -1.12 -0.71 -6.44
C GLY A 274 -1.41 -0.65 -4.95
N GLN A 275 -2.44 0.11 -4.55
CA GLN A 275 -2.84 0.22 -3.13
C GLN A 275 -3.62 -1.01 -2.66
N MET A 276 -4.31 -1.73 -3.55
CA MET A 276 -5.06 -2.94 -3.19
C MET A 276 -4.18 -4.19 -3.16
N ILE A 277 -3.21 -4.29 -4.06
CA ILE A 277 -2.34 -5.47 -4.15
C ILE A 277 -1.07 -5.34 -3.28
N SER A 278 -0.88 -4.22 -2.58
CA SER A 278 0.24 -4.04 -1.65
C SER A 278 -0.23 -3.46 -0.32
N THR A 279 -0.74 -4.34 0.55
CA THR A 279 -1.28 -3.99 1.87
C THR A 279 -0.28 -3.17 2.70
N THR A 280 1.00 -3.50 2.60
CA THR A 280 2.07 -2.84 3.35
C THR A 280 2.34 -1.42 2.87
N GLN A 281 2.21 -1.16 1.56
CA GLN A 281 2.28 0.18 1.00
C GLN A 281 1.07 1.03 1.45
N ALA A 282 -0.13 0.48 1.36
CA ALA A 282 -1.35 1.16 1.78
C ALA A 282 -1.29 1.53 3.28
N PHE A 283 -0.90 0.58 4.12
CA PHE A 283 -0.71 0.81 5.56
C PHE A 283 0.32 1.92 5.84
N SER A 284 1.47 1.89 5.16
CA SER A 284 2.49 2.93 5.32
C SER A 284 1.99 4.32 4.90
N THR A 285 1.16 4.40 3.86
CA THR A 285 0.56 5.66 3.38
C THR A 285 -0.42 6.22 4.42
N VAL A 286 -1.24 5.36 5.03
CA VAL A 286 -2.16 5.72 6.12
C VAL A 286 -1.40 6.30 7.32
N LEU A 287 -0.28 5.69 7.71
CA LEU A 287 0.53 6.13 8.85
C LEU A 287 1.42 7.36 8.56
N MET A 288 1.77 7.60 7.30
CA MET A 288 2.55 8.78 6.91
C MET A 288 1.77 10.08 7.16
N LEU A 289 0.45 10.05 7.00
CA LEU A 289 -0.45 11.21 7.17
C LEU A 289 -0.41 11.81 8.59
N PRO A 290 -0.68 11.06 9.68
CA PRO A 290 -0.54 11.59 11.04
C PRO A 290 0.91 12.00 11.37
N LEU A 291 1.92 11.33 10.79
CA LEU A 291 3.32 11.71 10.99
C LEU A 291 3.60 13.09 10.38
N ILE A 292 3.12 13.38 9.16
CA ILE A 292 3.19 14.72 8.55
C ILE A 292 2.48 15.76 9.43
N ALA A 293 1.29 15.43 9.97
CA ALA A 293 0.54 16.34 10.83
C ALA A 293 1.26 16.67 12.14
N VAL A 294 1.83 15.68 12.83
CA VAL A 294 2.63 15.90 14.05
C VAL A 294 3.91 16.66 13.73
N THR A 295 4.56 16.34 12.60
CA THR A 295 5.76 17.06 12.14
C THR A 295 5.44 18.54 11.93
N ALA A 296 4.31 18.86 11.30
CA ALA A 296 3.86 20.25 11.14
C ALA A 296 3.69 20.96 12.48
N GLN A 297 3.13 20.29 13.50
CA GLN A 297 2.99 20.85 14.85
C GLN A 297 4.34 21.04 15.56
N LEU A 298 5.27 20.11 15.40
CA LEU A 298 6.61 20.19 15.99
C LEU A 298 7.44 21.32 15.36
N LEU A 299 7.42 21.44 14.04
CA LEU A 299 8.26 22.37 13.29
C LEU A 299 7.73 23.81 13.26
N ARG A 300 6.40 24.02 13.22
CA ARG A 300 5.78 25.37 13.18
C ARG A 300 5.75 26.09 14.53
N ARG A 301 5.99 25.39 15.65
CA ARG A 301 6.04 25.95 17.02
C ARG A 301 4.82 26.83 17.37
N PRO A 302 3.60 26.26 17.42
CA PRO A 302 2.42 27.04 17.77
C PRO A 302 2.57 27.72 19.15
N PRO A 303 2.15 28.98 19.32
CA PRO A 303 2.24 29.69 20.59
C PRO A 303 1.41 28.99 21.68
N GLY A 304 1.90 29.03 22.92
CA GLY A 304 1.25 28.40 24.08
C GLY A 304 1.51 26.89 24.24
N GLN A 305 2.43 26.30 23.45
CA GLN A 305 2.78 24.89 23.56
C GLN A 305 3.53 24.58 24.87
N THR A 306 2.99 23.68 25.68
CA THR A 306 3.59 23.27 26.96
C THR A 306 4.69 22.22 26.78
N ARG A 307 5.58 22.04 27.77
CA ARG A 307 6.60 20.97 27.75
C ARG A 307 5.97 19.57 27.66
N LYS A 308 4.87 19.31 28.39
CA LYS A 308 4.15 18.03 28.35
C LYS A 308 3.57 17.74 26.96
N GLN A 309 2.97 18.75 26.32
CA GLN A 309 2.45 18.61 24.96
C GLN A 309 3.58 18.38 23.94
N LEU A 310 4.73 19.03 24.13
CA LEU A 310 5.90 18.79 23.28
C LEU A 310 6.39 17.34 23.42
N ALA A 311 6.49 16.81 24.65
CA ALA A 311 6.84 15.42 24.91
C ALA A 311 5.81 14.47 24.27
N GLY A 312 4.51 14.76 24.40
CA GLY A 312 3.44 13.98 23.75
C GLY A 312 3.54 13.95 22.23
N LEU A 313 3.90 15.07 21.58
CA LEU A 313 4.14 15.10 20.13
C LEU A 313 5.36 14.26 19.73
N PHE A 314 6.45 14.29 20.51
CA PHE A 314 7.60 13.43 20.24
C PHE A 314 7.28 11.96 20.47
N LEU A 315 6.47 11.61 21.48
CA LEU A 315 6.01 10.24 21.70
C LEU A 315 5.18 9.73 20.52
N VAL A 316 4.20 10.53 20.06
CA VAL A 316 3.38 10.20 18.89
C VAL A 316 4.26 10.03 17.64
N ALA A 317 5.20 10.96 17.41
CA ALA A 317 6.12 10.86 16.28
C ALA A 317 7.01 9.62 16.38
N GLY A 318 7.54 9.31 17.57
CA GLY A 318 8.36 8.14 17.84
C GLY A 318 7.64 6.84 17.52
N ILE A 319 6.42 6.67 18.03
CA ILE A 319 5.56 5.50 17.73
C ILE A 319 5.32 5.37 16.23
N LEU A 320 4.92 6.46 15.55
CA LEU A 320 4.67 6.44 14.11
C LEU A 320 5.93 6.10 13.30
N ILE A 321 7.08 6.67 13.67
CA ILE A 321 8.38 6.41 13.02
C ILE A 321 8.79 4.95 13.22
N SER A 322 8.68 4.43 14.45
CA SER A 322 8.98 3.03 14.77
C SER A 322 8.13 2.06 13.96
N VAL A 323 6.82 2.27 13.90
CA VAL A 323 5.92 1.41 13.11
C VAL A 323 6.22 1.53 11.62
N LEU A 324 6.36 2.76 11.09
CA LEU A 324 6.68 2.99 9.68
C LEU A 324 7.98 2.32 9.25
N SER A 325 8.97 2.20 10.14
CA SER A 325 10.25 1.54 9.85
C SER A 325 10.06 0.07 9.43
N VAL A 326 9.08 -0.62 10.03
CA VAL A 326 8.80 -2.05 9.79
C VAL A 326 7.57 -2.25 8.89
N SER A 327 6.83 -1.18 8.56
CA SER A 327 5.67 -1.25 7.65
C SER A 327 6.07 -1.29 6.18
N LYS A 328 7.04 -0.46 5.77
CA LYS A 328 7.54 -0.43 4.39
C LYS A 328 8.92 0.23 4.34
N ALA A 329 9.90 -0.46 3.75
CA ALA A 329 11.28 0.00 3.70
C ALA A 329 11.48 1.37 3.04
N THR A 330 10.57 1.78 2.13
CA THR A 330 10.66 3.05 1.39
C THR A 330 10.08 4.24 2.14
N ALA A 331 9.26 4.04 3.19
CA ALA A 331 8.51 5.14 3.80
C ALA A 331 9.40 6.10 4.60
N LEU A 332 10.26 5.59 5.49
CA LEU A 332 11.15 6.41 6.29
C LEU A 332 12.21 7.16 5.47
N PRO A 333 12.88 6.55 4.46
CA PRO A 333 13.80 7.30 3.60
C PRO A 333 13.19 8.53 2.94
N VAL A 334 11.95 8.42 2.44
CA VAL A 334 11.22 9.55 1.82
C VAL A 334 10.92 10.65 2.84
N TYR A 335 10.47 10.26 4.04
CA TYR A 335 10.27 11.20 5.14
C TYR A 335 11.58 11.86 5.58
N ALA A 336 12.67 11.09 5.68
CA ALA A 336 14.00 11.56 6.07
C ALA A 336 14.56 12.60 5.11
N ALA A 337 14.44 12.38 3.79
CA ALA A 337 14.88 13.34 2.78
C ALA A 337 14.19 14.70 2.95
N GLY A 338 12.87 14.69 3.16
CA GLY A 338 12.11 15.89 3.45
C GLY A 338 12.51 16.56 4.77
N LEU A 339 12.61 15.77 5.84
CA LEU A 339 12.94 16.27 7.17
C LEU A 339 14.35 16.88 7.23
N ALA A 340 15.33 16.26 6.58
CA ALA A 340 16.69 16.77 6.47
C ALA A 340 16.71 18.13 5.76
N ALA A 341 16.02 18.27 4.63
CA ALA A 341 15.91 19.54 3.92
C ALA A 341 15.22 20.62 4.79
N ALA A 342 14.17 20.25 5.52
CA ALA A 342 13.49 21.16 6.45
C ALA A 342 14.37 21.56 7.64
N TRP A 343 15.18 20.64 8.17
CA TRP A 343 16.15 20.91 9.23
C TRP A 343 17.24 21.88 8.76
N ILE A 344 17.83 21.64 7.58
CA ILE A 344 18.81 22.53 6.95
C ILE A 344 18.18 23.92 6.76
N TYR A 345 17.00 23.98 6.14
CA TYR A 345 16.28 25.21 5.90
C TYR A 345 16.01 26.01 7.18
N LEU A 346 15.52 25.35 8.24
CA LEU A 346 15.25 25.98 9.53
C LEU A 346 16.52 26.45 10.21
N THR A 347 17.60 25.66 10.13
CA THR A 347 18.88 25.95 10.78
C THR A 347 19.57 27.14 10.13
N ILE A 348 19.67 27.17 8.80
CA ILE A 348 20.26 28.28 8.03
C ILE A 348 19.48 29.56 8.31
N LYS A 349 18.15 29.50 8.21
CA LYS A 349 17.30 30.68 8.34
C LYS A 349 17.27 31.24 9.76
N ALA A 350 17.28 30.38 10.77
CA ALA A 350 17.33 30.81 12.17
C ALA A 350 18.76 31.12 12.66
N ARG A 351 19.79 30.80 11.85
CA ARG A 351 21.21 30.78 12.23
C ARG A 351 21.48 30.04 13.54
N ARG A 352 20.66 29.03 13.84
CA ARG A 352 20.69 28.23 15.08
C ARG A 352 20.15 26.84 14.79
N LEU A 353 20.75 25.83 15.41
CA LEU A 353 20.32 24.44 15.26
C LEU A 353 18.86 24.25 15.65
N ASN A 354 18.07 23.67 14.74
CA ASN A 354 16.71 23.29 15.08
C ASN A 354 16.70 21.92 15.79
N LEU A 355 16.80 21.95 17.12
CA LEU A 355 16.83 20.74 17.94
C LEU A 355 15.59 19.85 17.74
N ARG A 356 14.41 20.40 17.45
CA ARG A 356 13.21 19.58 17.26
C ARG A 356 13.31 18.70 16.00
N ALA A 357 13.75 19.31 14.89
CA ALA A 357 13.98 18.57 13.67
C ALA A 357 15.19 17.62 13.79
N LEU A 358 16.22 17.99 14.57
CA LEU A 358 17.35 17.10 14.86
C LEU A 358 16.91 15.86 15.65
N VAL A 359 16.14 16.01 16.72
CA VAL A 359 15.61 14.88 17.52
C VAL A 359 14.74 13.97 16.66
N LEU A 360 13.88 14.52 15.80
CA LEU A 360 13.14 13.73 14.82
C LEU A 360 14.08 12.97 13.86
N GLY A 361 15.11 13.64 13.34
CA GLY A 361 16.09 13.03 12.44
C GLY A 361 16.86 11.88 13.09
N VAL A 362 17.30 12.06 14.34
CA VAL A 362 17.94 11.01 15.14
C VAL A 362 16.98 9.84 15.39
N THR A 363 15.71 10.13 15.68
CA THR A 363 14.68 9.08 15.88
C THR A 363 14.47 8.27 14.60
N VAL A 364 14.41 8.93 13.44
CA VAL A 364 14.31 8.25 12.14
C VAL A 364 15.54 7.40 11.87
N ALA A 365 16.75 7.94 12.11
CA ALA A 365 17.99 7.20 11.91
C ALA A 365 18.07 5.97 12.81
N ALA A 366 17.71 6.11 14.09
CA ALA A 366 17.70 5.00 15.05
C ALA A 366 16.68 3.92 14.67
N ALA A 367 15.45 4.31 14.31
CA ALA A 367 14.42 3.37 13.87
C ALA A 367 14.79 2.65 12.56
N TYR A 368 15.38 3.38 11.61
CA TYR A 368 15.87 2.78 10.37
C TYR A 368 17.03 1.81 10.62
N ALA A 369 17.99 2.18 11.46
CA ALA A 369 19.11 1.31 11.83
C ALA A 369 18.61 0.04 12.53
N PHE A 370 17.68 0.17 13.49
CA PHE A 370 17.05 -0.97 14.14
C PHE A 370 16.36 -1.88 13.12
N ASN A 371 15.53 -1.32 12.23
CA ASN A 371 14.88 -2.11 11.19
C ASN A 371 15.89 -2.81 10.28
N PHE A 372 16.92 -2.11 9.80
CA PHE A 372 17.91 -2.69 8.89
C PHE A 372 18.71 -3.82 9.54
N PHE A 373 19.24 -3.61 10.74
CA PHE A 373 20.11 -4.59 11.41
C PHE A 373 19.33 -5.71 12.11
N VAL A 374 18.15 -5.44 12.66
CA VAL A 374 17.39 -6.42 13.47
C VAL A 374 16.30 -7.11 12.67
N VAL A 375 15.46 -6.34 11.97
CA VAL A 375 14.30 -6.90 11.25
C VAL A 375 14.71 -7.45 9.89
N LEU A 376 15.44 -6.65 9.11
CA LEU A 376 15.93 -7.05 7.80
C LEU A 376 17.25 -7.82 7.86
N ARG A 377 17.90 -7.90 9.04
CA ARG A 377 19.16 -8.64 9.26
C ARG A 377 20.29 -8.29 8.29
N GLY A 378 20.35 -7.02 7.87
CA GLY A 378 21.34 -6.52 6.90
C GLY A 378 21.03 -6.85 5.44
N GLU A 379 19.89 -7.47 5.16
CA GLU A 379 19.53 -7.91 3.81
C GLU A 379 19.12 -6.74 2.89
N THR A 380 19.76 -6.66 1.73
CA THR A 380 19.46 -5.63 0.71
C THR A 380 18.32 -6.03 -0.22
N ASN A 381 17.95 -7.31 -0.26
CA ASN A 381 16.90 -7.87 -1.11
C ASN A 381 17.08 -7.53 -2.61
N GLY A 382 18.34 -7.49 -3.06
CA GLY A 382 18.69 -7.20 -4.46
C GLY A 382 18.54 -5.73 -4.88
N MET A 383 18.46 -4.79 -3.93
CA MET A 383 18.48 -3.35 -4.23
C MET A 383 19.89 -2.89 -4.59
N GLU A 384 20.04 -2.26 -5.76
CA GLU A 384 21.33 -1.82 -6.30
C GLU A 384 21.31 -0.32 -6.66
N PHE A 385 22.48 0.30 -6.69
CA PHE A 385 22.65 1.61 -7.31
C PHE A 385 22.89 1.45 -8.81
N LYS A 386 21.86 1.72 -9.62
CA LYS A 386 21.89 1.57 -11.08
C LYS A 386 21.11 2.71 -11.74
N PRO A 387 21.74 3.88 -11.93
CA PRO A 387 21.08 5.06 -12.47
C PRO A 387 20.37 4.78 -13.79
N ALA A 388 19.13 5.24 -13.90
CA ALA A 388 18.18 5.00 -14.98
C ALA A 388 17.84 3.52 -15.25
N GLY A 389 18.19 2.58 -14.35
CA GLY A 389 17.83 1.16 -14.46
C GLY A 389 16.32 0.95 -14.55
N THR A 390 15.56 1.69 -13.75
CA THR A 390 14.08 1.72 -13.75
C THR A 390 13.53 2.04 -15.14
N TYR A 391 14.03 3.10 -15.77
CA TYR A 391 13.54 3.57 -17.06
C TYR A 391 13.93 2.65 -18.21
N ARG A 392 15.15 2.08 -18.19
CA ARG A 392 15.58 1.08 -19.15
C ARG A 392 14.70 -0.17 -19.06
N SER A 393 14.53 -0.72 -17.86
CA SER A 393 13.71 -1.91 -17.66
C SER A 393 12.23 -1.68 -18.02
N MET A 394 11.70 -0.50 -17.77
CA MET A 394 10.36 -0.11 -18.19
C MET A 394 10.25 -0.01 -19.71
N LEU A 395 11.21 0.63 -20.38
CA LEU A 395 11.27 0.71 -21.83
C LEU A 395 11.39 -0.67 -22.47
N ASP A 396 12.32 -1.50 -21.98
CA ASP A 396 12.50 -2.89 -22.40
C ASP A 396 11.18 -3.66 -22.27
N GLY A 397 10.45 -3.47 -21.17
CA GLY A 397 9.13 -4.04 -20.93
C GLY A 397 8.07 -3.60 -21.92
N MET A 398 8.07 -2.31 -22.32
CA MET A 398 7.12 -1.75 -23.29
C MET A 398 7.40 -2.24 -24.72
N VAL A 399 8.67 -2.49 -25.07
CA VAL A 399 9.07 -2.96 -26.41
C VAL A 399 9.19 -4.49 -26.54
N ARG A 400 8.80 -5.25 -25.51
CA ARG A 400 8.78 -6.72 -25.60
C ARG A 400 7.82 -7.17 -26.69
N GLY A 401 8.29 -8.07 -27.56
CA GLY A 401 7.51 -8.63 -28.66
C GLY A 401 7.51 -7.78 -29.94
N ILE A 402 8.29 -6.69 -29.99
CA ILE A 402 8.63 -6.00 -31.24
C ILE A 402 9.76 -6.76 -31.95
N ASP A 403 9.85 -6.60 -33.28
CA ASP A 403 11.00 -7.04 -34.07
C ASP A 403 12.32 -6.57 -33.43
N PRO A 404 13.25 -7.49 -33.09
CA PRO A 404 14.54 -7.16 -32.49
C PRO A 404 15.40 -6.19 -33.30
N SER A 405 15.14 -6.07 -34.62
CA SER A 405 15.83 -5.13 -35.51
C SER A 405 15.41 -3.66 -35.30
N VAL A 406 14.39 -3.39 -34.48
CA VAL A 406 13.93 -2.04 -34.10
C VAL A 406 14.42 -1.70 -32.69
N PRO A 407 15.65 -1.17 -32.52
CA PRO A 407 16.19 -0.91 -31.19
C PRO A 407 15.47 0.27 -30.52
N ALA A 408 15.18 0.12 -29.23
CA ALA A 408 14.75 1.24 -28.40
C ALA A 408 15.94 2.20 -28.18
N GLY A 409 15.95 3.31 -28.92
CA GLY A 409 17.07 4.26 -28.94
C GLY A 409 17.21 5.12 -27.68
N ARG A 410 18.35 5.83 -27.56
CA ARG A 410 18.61 6.78 -26.47
C ARG A 410 17.56 7.89 -26.37
N SER A 411 17.03 8.33 -27.50
CA SER A 411 15.94 9.31 -27.61
C SER A 411 14.69 8.86 -26.84
N MET A 412 14.24 7.62 -27.06
CA MET A 412 13.07 7.04 -26.37
C MET A 412 13.28 6.96 -24.87
N LEU A 413 14.48 6.54 -24.43
CA LEU A 413 14.82 6.50 -23.01
C LEU A 413 14.73 7.89 -22.38
N LEU A 414 15.23 8.93 -23.06
CA LEU A 414 15.12 10.31 -22.59
C LEU A 414 13.66 10.78 -22.52
N ILE A 415 12.84 10.45 -23.52
CA ILE A 415 11.41 10.80 -23.55
C ILE A 415 10.67 10.15 -22.38
N VAL A 416 10.83 8.83 -22.20
CA VAL A 416 10.22 8.08 -21.10
C VAL A 416 10.68 8.62 -19.75
N THR A 417 11.99 8.84 -19.58
CA THR A 417 12.55 9.40 -18.35
C THR A 417 11.97 10.77 -18.04
N ALA A 418 11.96 11.68 -19.03
CA ALA A 418 11.43 13.02 -18.88
C ALA A 418 9.94 13.02 -18.56
N ALA A 419 9.13 12.26 -19.30
CA ALA A 419 7.70 12.15 -19.08
C ALA A 419 7.38 11.63 -17.67
N VAL A 420 8.09 10.60 -17.21
CA VAL A 420 7.87 9.98 -15.90
C VAL A 420 8.31 10.90 -14.76
N VAL A 421 9.50 11.50 -14.86
CA VAL A 421 10.01 12.44 -13.85
C VAL A 421 9.12 13.69 -13.75
N ILE A 422 8.75 14.28 -14.90
CA ILE A 422 7.86 15.45 -14.94
C ILE A 422 6.48 15.08 -14.40
N GLY A 423 5.92 13.94 -14.80
CA GLY A 423 4.61 13.48 -14.34
C GLY A 423 4.56 13.31 -12.82
N TRP A 424 5.58 12.73 -12.20
CA TRP A 424 5.65 12.57 -10.74
C TRP A 424 5.88 13.87 -9.98
N LEU A 425 6.62 14.81 -10.57
CA LEU A 425 6.84 16.13 -9.97
C LEU A 425 5.68 17.11 -10.24
N MET A 426 4.79 16.79 -11.18
CA MET A 426 3.70 17.68 -11.60
C MET A 426 2.83 18.17 -10.44
N PRO A 427 2.42 17.34 -9.46
CA PRO A 427 1.63 17.83 -8.33
C PRO A 427 2.34 18.91 -7.50
N ALA A 428 3.67 18.96 -7.52
CA ALA A 428 4.46 19.97 -6.82
C ALA A 428 4.25 21.39 -7.37
N VAL A 429 3.78 21.55 -8.61
CA VAL A 429 3.49 22.88 -9.20
C VAL A 429 2.43 23.65 -8.41
N GLY A 430 1.58 22.94 -7.67
CA GLY A 430 0.66 23.55 -6.71
C GLY A 430 1.34 24.40 -5.64
N ALA A 431 2.59 24.09 -5.28
CA ALA A 431 3.38 24.88 -4.34
C ALA A 431 3.55 26.34 -4.80
N LEU A 432 3.52 26.61 -6.11
CA LEU A 432 3.62 27.96 -6.68
C LEU A 432 2.43 28.86 -6.31
N LEU A 433 1.27 28.27 -5.95
CA LEU A 433 0.08 29.02 -5.54
C LEU A 433 0.05 29.33 -4.04
N ILE A 434 0.99 28.77 -3.27
CA ILE A 434 1.08 28.98 -1.83
C ILE A 434 1.56 30.43 -1.56
N ARG A 435 0.68 31.24 -0.98
CA ARG A 435 0.83 32.71 -0.88
C ARG A 435 2.00 33.15 0.03
N ARG A 436 2.50 34.38 -0.18
CA ARG A 436 3.59 35.12 0.52
C ARG A 436 3.74 35.00 2.06
N ARG A 437 2.81 34.39 2.80
CA ARG A 437 3.01 34.08 4.24
C ARG A 437 3.97 32.89 4.46
N LEU A 438 4.32 32.18 3.39
CA LEU A 438 4.89 30.84 3.43
C LEU A 438 6.28 30.58 2.84
N PRO A 439 7.08 31.56 2.33
CA PRO A 439 8.52 31.36 2.17
C PRO A 439 9.24 31.02 3.49
N ARG A 440 8.48 30.88 4.59
CA ARG A 440 8.90 30.68 5.95
C ARG A 440 8.49 29.35 6.60
N ASP A 441 7.63 28.53 5.98
CA ASP A 441 7.14 27.29 6.62
C ASP A 441 7.98 26.09 6.18
N PRO A 442 8.55 25.35 7.14
CA PRO A 442 9.37 24.19 6.85
C PRO A 442 8.60 23.06 6.15
N MET A 443 7.27 23.00 6.25
CA MET A 443 6.50 21.90 5.67
C MET A 443 6.47 21.93 4.14
N VAL A 444 6.53 23.11 3.51
CA VAL A 444 6.63 23.19 2.03
C VAL A 444 7.94 22.57 1.56
N VAL A 445 9.04 22.94 2.22
CA VAL A 445 10.38 22.40 1.92
C VAL A 445 10.41 20.89 2.17
N MET A 446 9.86 20.44 3.29
CA MET A 446 9.81 19.03 3.66
C MET A 446 9.07 18.19 2.61
N LEU A 447 7.86 18.60 2.23
CA LEU A 447 7.05 17.86 1.27
C LEU A 447 7.67 17.88 -0.13
N LEU A 448 8.20 19.03 -0.56
CA LEU A 448 8.83 19.16 -1.87
C LEU A 448 10.13 18.34 -1.95
N ALA A 449 11.02 18.47 -0.96
CA ALA A 449 12.28 17.73 -0.93
C ALA A 449 12.07 16.23 -0.73
N GLY A 450 11.05 15.82 0.05
CA GLY A 450 10.67 14.41 0.15
C GLY A 450 10.19 13.84 -1.18
N LEU A 451 9.37 14.59 -1.92
CA LEU A 451 8.91 14.19 -3.27
C LEU A 451 10.08 14.12 -4.27
N VAL A 452 10.92 15.16 -4.34
CA VAL A 452 12.09 15.18 -5.22
C VAL A 452 13.07 14.06 -4.85
N GLY A 453 13.32 13.85 -3.56
CA GLY A 453 14.19 12.80 -3.05
C GLY A 453 13.67 11.39 -3.39
N ALA A 454 12.35 11.18 -3.35
CA ALA A 454 11.74 9.93 -3.75
C ALA A 454 11.87 9.66 -5.26
N VAL A 455 11.65 10.69 -6.08
CA VAL A 455 11.86 10.61 -7.54
C VAL A 455 13.32 10.29 -7.83
N ALA A 456 14.26 11.01 -7.20
CA ALA A 456 15.68 10.73 -7.32
C ALA A 456 16.04 9.31 -6.90
N ALA A 457 15.49 8.80 -5.78
CA ALA A 457 15.72 7.42 -5.34
C ALA A 457 15.23 6.40 -6.38
N ALA A 458 14.03 6.57 -6.93
CA ALA A 458 13.52 5.69 -7.99
C ALA A 458 14.28 5.82 -9.33
N SER A 459 14.94 6.95 -9.58
CA SER A 459 15.81 7.15 -10.76
C SER A 459 17.21 6.55 -10.57
N LEU A 460 17.75 6.54 -9.36
CA LEU A 460 19.13 6.16 -9.05
C LEU A 460 19.27 4.71 -8.61
N LEU A 461 18.28 4.20 -7.87
CA LEU A 461 18.24 2.83 -7.41
C LEU A 461 17.53 1.95 -8.43
N TYR A 462 17.79 0.66 -8.34
CA TYR A 462 17.13 -0.35 -9.14
C TYR A 462 17.02 -1.65 -8.37
N GLN A 463 15.87 -2.29 -8.49
CA GLN A 463 15.67 -3.66 -8.11
C GLN A 463 14.83 -4.31 -9.21
N PHE A 464 15.13 -5.57 -9.53
CA PHE A 464 14.63 -6.23 -10.73
C PHE A 464 13.11 -6.43 -10.76
N SER A 465 12.47 -6.56 -9.59
CA SER A 465 11.01 -6.58 -9.42
C SER A 465 10.42 -5.17 -9.21
N GLN A 466 11.19 -4.13 -9.56
CA GLN A 466 10.78 -2.73 -9.51
C GLN A 466 10.46 -2.21 -8.10
N ALA A 467 11.05 -2.78 -7.05
CA ALA A 467 10.79 -2.39 -5.67
C ALA A 467 11.16 -0.92 -5.36
N GLN A 468 12.12 -0.33 -6.08
CA GLN A 468 12.51 1.09 -5.95
C GLN A 468 11.38 2.07 -6.32
N VAL A 469 10.38 1.63 -7.06
CA VAL A 469 9.24 2.49 -7.44
C VAL A 469 8.44 2.90 -6.21
N PHE A 470 8.41 2.06 -5.17
CA PHE A 470 7.68 2.32 -3.92
C PHE A 470 8.15 3.57 -3.17
N PHE A 471 9.35 4.10 -3.47
CA PHE A 471 9.76 5.43 -2.98
C PHE A 471 8.80 6.51 -3.49
N VAL A 472 8.56 6.57 -4.80
CA VAL A 472 7.65 7.58 -5.36
C VAL A 472 6.19 7.30 -5.02
N ARG A 473 5.79 6.03 -4.95
CA ARG A 473 4.43 5.67 -4.47
C ARG A 473 4.16 6.21 -3.06
N THR A 474 5.18 6.20 -2.19
CA THR A 474 5.09 6.77 -0.84
C THR A 474 5.02 8.29 -0.89
N ALA A 475 5.80 8.92 -1.77
CA ALA A 475 5.86 10.38 -1.87
C ALA A 475 4.72 11.02 -2.65
N PHE A 476 3.93 10.25 -3.41
CA PHE A 476 2.74 10.71 -4.13
C PHE A 476 1.86 11.62 -3.27
N ILE A 477 1.60 11.23 -2.02
CA ILE A 477 0.74 11.99 -1.11
C ILE A 477 1.34 13.35 -0.74
N TYR A 478 2.66 13.53 -0.83
CA TYR A 478 3.33 14.81 -0.55
C TYR A 478 3.00 15.81 -1.66
N GLY A 479 3.03 15.35 -2.91
CA GLY A 479 2.61 16.12 -4.08
C GLY A 479 1.13 16.51 -4.02
N VAL A 480 0.25 15.58 -3.67
CA VAL A 480 -1.19 15.85 -3.46
C VAL A 480 -1.41 16.92 -2.38
N LEU A 481 -0.70 16.83 -1.26
CA LEU A 481 -0.81 17.81 -0.17
C LEU A 481 -0.28 19.19 -0.58
N LEU A 482 0.79 19.28 -1.36
CA LEU A 482 1.29 20.54 -1.93
C LEU A 482 0.27 21.17 -2.90
N ALA A 483 -0.31 20.36 -3.79
CA ALA A 483 -1.36 20.78 -4.72
C ALA A 483 -2.60 21.29 -3.97
N ALA A 484 -3.07 20.53 -2.99
CA ALA A 484 -4.20 20.90 -2.17
C ALA A 484 -3.94 22.19 -1.38
N TRP A 485 -2.73 22.37 -0.85
CA TRP A 485 -2.35 23.58 -0.14
C TRP A 485 -2.34 24.81 -1.06
N GLY A 486 -1.77 24.68 -2.27
CA GLY A 486 -1.80 25.72 -3.29
C GLY A 486 -3.22 26.17 -3.63
N LEU A 487 -4.09 25.23 -4.00
CA LEU A 487 -5.49 25.50 -4.34
C LEU A 487 -6.31 26.01 -3.14
N ALA A 488 -6.04 25.52 -1.93
CA ALA A 488 -6.66 26.02 -0.72
C ALA A 488 -6.15 27.40 -0.31
N SER A 489 -5.08 27.93 -0.92
CA SER A 489 -4.55 29.28 -0.67
C SER A 489 -5.23 30.36 -1.53
N LEU A 490 -6.14 29.96 -2.44
CA LEU A 490 -6.87 30.85 -3.32
C LEU A 490 -7.96 31.66 -2.59
N GLU A 491 -8.32 32.79 -3.18
CA GLU A 491 -9.46 33.61 -2.77
C GLU A 491 -10.76 33.12 -3.41
N ARG A 492 -11.91 33.45 -2.79
CA ARG A 492 -13.22 32.96 -3.25
C ARG A 492 -13.49 33.27 -4.73
N ARG A 493 -13.12 34.48 -5.19
CA ARG A 493 -13.31 34.91 -6.59
C ARG A 493 -12.42 34.14 -7.58
N GLN A 494 -11.29 33.61 -7.12
CA GLN A 494 -10.33 32.90 -7.96
C GLN A 494 -10.75 31.45 -8.24
N TYR A 495 -11.64 30.85 -7.44
CA TYR A 495 -12.13 29.50 -7.72
C TYR A 495 -12.94 29.39 -9.02
N LEU A 496 -13.47 30.51 -9.54
CA LEU A 496 -14.22 30.53 -10.79
C LEU A 496 -13.40 30.03 -11.99
N VAL A 497 -12.06 30.22 -11.96
CA VAL A 497 -11.18 29.80 -13.07
C VAL A 497 -10.59 28.41 -12.89
N VAL A 498 -10.71 27.84 -11.69
CA VAL A 498 -10.09 26.53 -11.34
C VAL A 498 -10.72 25.40 -12.13
N GLY A 499 -12.06 25.34 -12.17
CA GLY A 499 -12.79 24.29 -12.89
C GLY A 499 -12.47 24.25 -14.38
N PRO A 500 -12.63 25.37 -15.13
CA PRO A 500 -12.27 25.43 -16.55
C PRO A 500 -10.78 25.13 -16.80
N ALA A 501 -9.87 25.63 -15.96
CA ALA A 501 -8.45 25.37 -16.12
C ALA A 501 -8.10 23.89 -15.90
N LEU A 502 -8.65 23.24 -14.87
CA LEU A 502 -8.50 21.79 -14.68
C LEU A 502 -9.03 21.02 -15.90
N ALA A 503 -10.21 21.39 -16.41
CA ALA A 503 -10.84 20.75 -17.55
C ALA A 503 -9.98 20.84 -18.83
N ILE A 504 -9.24 21.95 -19.02
CA ILE A 504 -8.28 22.09 -20.13
C ILE A 504 -7.19 21.02 -20.02
N GLY A 505 -6.56 20.86 -18.85
CA GLY A 505 -5.52 19.85 -18.65
C GLY A 505 -6.04 18.43 -18.85
N VAL A 506 -7.20 18.14 -18.28
CA VAL A 506 -7.91 16.86 -18.46
C VAL A 506 -8.14 16.62 -19.95
N ALA A 507 -8.79 17.54 -20.67
CA ALA A 507 -9.06 17.37 -22.10
C ALA A 507 -7.76 17.18 -22.90
N ALA A 508 -6.72 17.96 -22.60
CA ALA A 508 -5.43 17.89 -23.29
C ALA A 508 -4.75 16.51 -23.14
N ILE A 509 -4.72 15.93 -21.93
CA ILE A 509 -4.06 14.65 -21.71
C ILE A 509 -4.83 13.48 -22.36
N TYR A 510 -6.17 13.50 -22.32
CA TYR A 510 -6.98 12.47 -22.98
C TYR A 510 -6.96 12.60 -24.51
N MET A 511 -6.98 13.82 -25.05
CA MET A 511 -6.82 14.05 -26.48
C MET A 511 -5.43 13.61 -26.95
N GLY A 512 -4.37 13.92 -26.20
CA GLY A 512 -3.02 13.44 -26.48
C GLY A 512 -2.97 11.92 -26.53
N ARG A 513 -3.52 11.25 -25.53
CA ARG A 513 -3.62 9.77 -25.50
C ARG A 513 -4.39 9.19 -26.68
N ALA A 514 -5.47 9.84 -27.10
CA ALA A 514 -6.30 9.38 -28.23
C ALA A 514 -5.58 9.46 -29.60
N GLN A 515 -4.46 10.18 -29.70
CA GLN A 515 -3.66 10.22 -30.92
C GLN A 515 -2.83 8.94 -31.16
N THR A 516 -2.64 8.11 -30.13
CA THR A 516 -1.90 6.86 -30.24
C THR A 516 -2.82 5.74 -30.76
N LYS A 517 -3.08 5.72 -32.07
CA LYS A 517 -3.91 4.67 -32.71
C LYS A 517 -3.12 3.42 -33.08
N THR A 518 -1.81 3.57 -33.29
CA THR A 518 -0.89 2.47 -33.64
C THR A 518 -0.47 1.74 -32.37
N LEU A 519 -0.56 0.41 -32.35
CA LEU A 519 -0.04 -0.37 -31.24
C LEU A 519 1.48 -0.42 -31.34
N ILE A 520 2.17 -0.43 -30.19
CA ILE A 520 3.64 -0.50 -30.13
C ILE A 520 4.18 -1.69 -30.96
N ARG A 521 3.47 -2.83 -30.94
CA ARG A 521 3.81 -4.05 -31.71
C ARG A 521 3.73 -3.90 -33.23
N ASP A 522 3.01 -2.89 -33.72
CA ASP A 522 2.82 -2.67 -35.15
C ASP A 522 3.92 -1.76 -35.75
N CYS A 523 4.87 -1.28 -34.93
CA CYS A 523 5.97 -0.44 -35.39
C CYS A 523 7.06 -1.25 -36.10
N GLN A 524 7.44 -0.79 -37.30
CA GLN A 524 8.48 -1.40 -38.14
C GLN A 524 9.80 -0.62 -38.13
N ASP A 525 9.84 0.57 -37.53
CA ASP A 525 11.04 1.40 -37.42
C ASP A 525 11.08 2.19 -36.10
N THR A 526 12.24 2.78 -35.82
CA THR A 526 12.44 3.60 -34.60
C THR A 526 11.65 4.90 -34.63
N GLY A 527 11.38 5.46 -35.82
CA GLY A 527 10.61 6.70 -35.97
C GLY A 527 9.14 6.54 -35.57
N CYS A 528 8.55 5.38 -35.81
CA CYS A 528 7.23 4.98 -35.37
C CYS A 528 7.15 4.97 -33.85
N LEU A 529 8.11 4.33 -33.18
CA LEU A 529 8.19 4.31 -31.73
C LEU A 529 8.37 5.72 -31.16
N GLU A 530 9.31 6.49 -31.68
CA GLU A 530 9.50 7.88 -31.25
C GLU A 530 8.22 8.70 -31.38
N ARG A 531 7.47 8.53 -32.48
CA ARG A 531 6.18 9.21 -32.67
C ARG A 531 5.13 8.76 -31.66
N ILE A 532 5.03 7.47 -31.34
CA ILE A 532 4.12 6.94 -30.30
C ILE A 532 4.40 7.56 -28.94
N PHE A 533 5.67 7.72 -28.56
CA PHE A 533 6.03 8.29 -27.25
C PHE A 533 5.93 9.82 -27.22
N THR A 534 6.28 10.51 -28.32
CA THR A 534 6.35 11.99 -28.36
C THR A 534 5.05 12.67 -28.75
N ALA A 535 4.30 12.16 -29.74
CA ALA A 535 3.14 12.86 -30.27
C ALA A 535 2.06 13.12 -29.20
N PRO A 536 1.71 12.16 -28.32
CA PRO A 536 0.75 12.40 -27.23
C PRO A 536 1.23 13.46 -26.24
N LEU A 537 2.52 13.46 -25.90
CA LEU A 537 3.15 14.41 -25.00
C LEU A 537 3.11 15.83 -25.60
N VAL A 538 3.56 15.97 -26.85
CA VAL A 538 3.58 17.23 -27.58
C VAL A 538 2.15 17.77 -27.74
N ALA A 539 1.20 16.92 -28.12
CA ALA A 539 -0.21 17.30 -28.23
C ALA A 539 -0.77 17.78 -26.88
N ALA A 540 -0.55 17.04 -25.79
CA ALA A 540 -1.01 17.43 -24.46
C ALA A 540 -0.39 18.78 -24.02
N VAL A 541 0.90 19.01 -24.27
CA VAL A 541 1.59 20.26 -23.95
C VAL A 541 1.04 21.43 -24.79
N ILE A 542 0.91 21.26 -26.11
CA ILE A 542 0.39 22.31 -27.01
C ILE A 542 -1.05 22.67 -26.64
N LEU A 543 -1.92 21.67 -26.45
CA LEU A 543 -3.32 21.89 -26.08
C LEU A 543 -3.44 22.57 -24.71
N THR A 544 -2.60 22.19 -23.76
CA THR A 544 -2.54 22.84 -22.44
C THR A 544 -2.10 24.29 -22.56
N ALA A 545 -1.02 24.57 -23.29
CA ALA A 545 -0.51 25.92 -23.51
C ALA A 545 -1.54 26.80 -24.23
N ALA A 546 -2.15 26.30 -25.31
CA ALA A 546 -3.20 26.99 -26.05
C ALA A 546 -4.41 27.28 -25.16
N GLY A 547 -4.88 26.31 -24.38
CA GLY A 547 -5.98 26.48 -23.44
C GLY A 547 -5.67 27.50 -22.35
N ILE A 548 -4.45 27.50 -21.79
CA ILE A 548 -3.99 28.52 -20.82
C ILE A 548 -4.05 29.91 -21.45
N VAL A 549 -3.58 30.08 -22.69
CA VAL A 549 -3.59 31.35 -23.42
C VAL A 549 -5.03 31.82 -23.69
N ILE A 550 -5.88 30.95 -24.23
CA ILE A 550 -7.29 31.28 -24.56
C ILE A 550 -8.08 31.65 -23.29
N LEU A 551 -7.97 30.84 -22.23
CA LEU A 551 -8.65 31.11 -20.96
C LEU A 551 -8.08 32.36 -20.28
N GLY A 552 -6.77 32.55 -20.32
CA GLY A 552 -6.13 33.73 -19.75
C GLY A 552 -6.53 35.02 -20.48
N LEU A 553 -6.60 35.02 -21.81
CA LEU A 553 -7.01 36.17 -22.63
C LEU A 553 -8.51 36.50 -22.47
N SER A 554 -9.39 35.50 -22.44
CA SER A 554 -10.83 35.71 -22.24
C SER A 554 -11.15 36.34 -20.88
N ILE A 555 -10.36 36.02 -19.85
CA ILE A 555 -10.54 36.55 -18.49
C ILE A 555 -9.74 37.84 -18.26
N ARG A 556 -8.73 38.15 -19.10
CA ARG A 556 -7.92 39.38 -19.02
C ARG A 556 -8.75 40.65 -19.04
N ARG A 557 -9.90 40.65 -19.73
CA ARG A 557 -10.85 41.78 -19.75
C ARG A 557 -11.47 42.06 -18.36
N ARG A 558 -11.50 41.07 -17.46
CA ARG A 558 -12.13 41.14 -16.13
C ARG A 558 -11.12 41.20 -14.97
N SER A 559 -9.87 40.77 -15.20
CA SER A 559 -8.80 40.79 -14.20
C SER A 559 -7.43 40.97 -14.86
N ARG A 560 -6.76 42.10 -14.58
CA ARG A 560 -5.40 42.41 -15.10
C ARG A 560 -4.24 41.84 -14.28
N THR A 561 -4.49 40.98 -13.30
CA THR A 561 -3.41 40.46 -12.43
C THR A 561 -2.69 39.26 -13.04
N GLY A 562 -1.35 39.30 -13.12
CA GLY A 562 -0.52 38.17 -13.57
C GLY A 562 -0.69 36.90 -12.72
N ARG A 563 -1.28 37.02 -11.53
CA ARG A 563 -1.60 35.89 -10.66
C ARG A 563 -2.72 35.00 -11.21
N THR A 564 -3.68 35.55 -11.93
CA THR A 564 -4.74 34.73 -12.55
C THR A 564 -4.16 33.79 -13.60
N TRP A 565 -3.15 34.25 -14.35
CA TRP A 565 -2.40 33.41 -15.29
C TRP A 565 -1.68 32.26 -14.60
N ALA A 566 -0.99 32.53 -13.48
CA ALA A 566 -0.34 31.49 -12.70
C ALA A 566 -1.35 30.45 -12.16
N ILE A 567 -2.53 30.88 -11.72
CA ILE A 567 -3.60 29.98 -11.25
C ILE A 567 -4.08 29.10 -12.41
N ILE A 568 -4.37 29.69 -13.58
CA ILE A 568 -4.80 28.94 -14.76
C ILE A 568 -3.74 27.92 -15.16
N ALA A 569 -2.48 28.32 -15.24
CA ALA A 569 -1.38 27.44 -15.62
C ALA A 569 -1.22 26.27 -14.63
N VAL A 570 -1.16 26.55 -13.32
CA VAL A 570 -1.02 25.49 -12.31
C VAL A 570 -2.23 24.55 -12.33
N CYS A 571 -3.46 25.06 -12.41
CA CYS A 571 -4.66 24.22 -12.48
C CYS A 571 -4.69 23.37 -13.75
N ALA A 572 -4.29 23.91 -14.91
CA ALA A 572 -4.21 23.12 -16.14
C ALA A 572 -3.14 22.02 -16.04
N LEU A 573 -1.98 22.31 -15.46
CA LEU A 573 -0.94 21.31 -15.21
C LEU A 573 -1.40 20.23 -14.22
N LEU A 574 -2.12 20.59 -13.16
CA LEU A 574 -2.74 19.60 -12.26
C LEU A 574 -3.79 18.75 -12.98
N GLY A 575 -4.52 19.34 -13.94
CA GLY A 575 -5.46 18.61 -14.80
C GLY A 575 -4.82 17.50 -15.63
N LEU A 576 -3.55 17.65 -16.03
CA LEU A 576 -2.77 16.61 -16.72
C LEU A 576 -2.50 15.37 -15.85
N THR A 577 -2.72 15.45 -14.54
CA THR A 577 -2.49 14.36 -13.59
C THR A 577 -3.75 13.58 -13.23
N VAL A 578 -4.90 13.90 -13.83
CA VAL A 578 -6.20 13.28 -13.51
C VAL A 578 -6.31 11.89 -14.13
N SER A 579 -6.44 10.87 -13.28
CA SER A 579 -6.29 9.46 -13.65
C SER A 579 -7.37 8.97 -14.65
N PRO A 580 -6.99 8.22 -15.71
CA PRO A 580 -7.89 7.50 -16.62
C PRO A 580 -8.85 6.55 -15.94
N THR A 581 -8.53 6.02 -14.76
CA THR A 581 -9.45 5.15 -14.01
C THR A 581 -10.79 5.83 -13.74
N VAL A 582 -10.80 7.17 -13.64
CA VAL A 582 -12.02 7.99 -13.47
C VAL A 582 -12.87 8.04 -14.76
N VAL A 583 -12.23 8.06 -15.93
CA VAL A 583 -12.89 8.13 -17.25
C VAL A 583 -13.22 6.73 -17.79
N GLY A 584 -12.46 5.72 -17.37
CA GLY A 584 -12.56 4.32 -17.77
C GLY A 584 -13.45 3.46 -16.88
N LEU A 585 -14.28 4.04 -16.00
CA LEU A 585 -15.20 3.32 -15.11
C LEU A 585 -16.01 2.24 -15.84
N ARG A 586 -16.30 2.42 -17.13
CA ARG A 586 -17.01 1.43 -17.97
C ARG A 586 -16.18 0.20 -18.34
N GLN A 587 -14.87 0.35 -18.59
CA GLN A 587 -13.98 -0.77 -18.95
C GLN A 587 -13.54 -1.60 -17.74
N PHE A 588 -13.41 -0.97 -16.57
CA PHE A 588 -13.09 -1.66 -15.32
C PHE A 588 -14.30 -2.36 -14.67
N ALA A 589 -15.52 -2.06 -15.10
CA ALA A 589 -16.73 -2.68 -14.57
C ALA A 589 -16.92 -4.14 -15.04
N PHE A 590 -16.28 -4.53 -16.15
CA PHE A 590 -16.41 -5.88 -16.73
C PHE A 590 -15.06 -6.40 -17.28
N PRO A 591 -13.99 -6.54 -16.47
CA PRO A 591 -12.78 -7.16 -16.98
C PRO A 591 -13.02 -8.66 -17.22
N PRO A 592 -12.42 -9.26 -18.25
CA PRO A 592 -12.47 -10.71 -18.42
C PRO A 592 -11.80 -11.37 -17.21
N GLN A 593 -12.45 -12.38 -16.63
CA GLN A 593 -11.82 -13.22 -15.61
C GLN A 593 -10.74 -14.08 -16.28
N THR A 594 -9.60 -14.20 -15.63
CA THR A 594 -8.53 -15.13 -16.00
C THR A 594 -8.29 -16.10 -14.84
N ALA A 595 -7.94 -17.34 -15.15
CA ALA A 595 -7.58 -18.31 -14.12
C ALA A 595 -6.17 -18.00 -13.59
N TYR A 596 -5.98 -18.21 -12.29
CA TYR A 596 -4.66 -18.29 -11.70
C TYR A 596 -4.14 -19.71 -11.80
N ASP A 597 -3.27 -19.98 -12.77
CA ASP A 597 -2.81 -21.35 -13.01
C ASP A 597 -2.02 -21.94 -11.83
N SER A 598 -1.48 -21.10 -10.94
CA SER A 598 -0.75 -21.56 -9.74
C SER A 598 -1.65 -22.25 -8.72
N ILE A 599 -2.90 -21.81 -8.54
CA ILE A 599 -3.84 -22.45 -7.63
C ILE A 599 -4.55 -23.57 -8.38
N ALA A 600 -4.38 -24.81 -7.91
CA ALA A 600 -5.03 -25.94 -8.53
C ALA A 600 -6.56 -25.91 -8.38
N PRO A 601 -7.32 -26.48 -9.34
CA PRO A 601 -8.71 -26.83 -9.13
C PRO A 601 -8.86 -27.68 -7.86
N GLY A 602 -9.69 -27.23 -6.91
CA GLY A 602 -9.84 -27.88 -5.60
C GLY A 602 -8.76 -27.56 -4.56
N GLY A 603 -7.72 -26.81 -4.92
CA GLY A 603 -6.60 -26.49 -4.04
C GLY A 603 -6.96 -25.64 -2.82
N ILE A 604 -7.80 -24.61 -2.98
CA ILE A 604 -8.27 -23.79 -1.84
C ILE A 604 -9.03 -24.66 -0.84
N ASP A 605 -9.88 -25.56 -1.30
CA ASP A 605 -10.65 -26.45 -0.42
C ASP A 605 -9.75 -27.45 0.31
N ALA A 606 -8.73 -27.99 -0.39
CA ALA A 606 -7.72 -28.86 0.20
C ALA A 606 -6.89 -28.15 1.27
N ALA A 607 -6.45 -26.92 1.01
CA ALA A 607 -5.72 -26.12 1.99
C ALA A 607 -6.59 -25.78 3.20
N ARG A 608 -7.84 -25.34 2.99
CA ARG A 608 -8.82 -25.10 4.07
C ARG A 608 -9.17 -26.38 4.83
N PHE A 609 -9.14 -27.55 4.19
CA PHE A 609 -9.28 -28.85 4.85
C PHE A 609 -8.12 -29.07 5.82
N ILE A 610 -6.87 -28.91 5.38
CA ILE A 610 -5.69 -29.03 6.26
C ILE A 610 -5.82 -28.05 7.43
N ARG A 611 -6.17 -26.78 7.18
CA ARG A 611 -6.38 -25.77 8.22
C ARG A 611 -7.31 -26.24 9.33
N ARG A 612 -8.42 -26.91 8.99
CA ARG A 612 -9.42 -27.41 9.95
C ARG A 612 -9.01 -28.70 10.66
N GLN A 613 -8.03 -29.43 10.13
CA GLN A 613 -7.65 -30.77 10.59
C GLN A 613 -6.24 -30.83 11.21
N SER A 614 -5.54 -29.71 11.30
CA SER A 614 -4.14 -29.62 11.75
C SER A 614 -3.96 -28.56 12.83
N GLY A 615 -2.92 -28.70 13.66
CA GLY A 615 -2.47 -27.64 14.57
C GLY A 615 -1.68 -26.55 13.83
N PRO A 616 -1.62 -25.30 14.33
CA PRO A 616 -0.92 -24.19 13.66
C PRO A 616 0.56 -24.46 13.37
N ASP A 617 1.21 -25.27 14.20
CA ASP A 617 2.62 -25.66 14.06
C ASP A 617 2.86 -26.85 13.11
N ASP A 618 1.80 -27.49 12.60
CA ASP A 618 1.94 -28.60 11.66
C ASP A 618 2.57 -28.13 10.33
N LEU A 619 3.44 -28.97 9.77
CA LEU A 619 4.17 -28.67 8.55
C LEU A 619 3.68 -29.50 7.35
N ILE A 620 3.52 -28.83 6.21
CA ILE A 620 3.09 -29.41 4.93
C ILE A 620 4.31 -29.62 4.01
N ALA A 621 4.40 -30.76 3.31
CA ALA A 621 5.25 -30.92 2.13
C ALA A 621 4.39 -30.97 0.86
N THR A 622 4.94 -30.54 -0.28
CA THR A 622 4.19 -30.39 -1.54
C THR A 622 5.06 -30.60 -2.77
N ASN A 623 4.48 -31.04 -3.88
CA ASN A 623 5.14 -31.06 -5.19
C ASN A 623 5.00 -29.73 -5.97
N ILE A 624 4.34 -28.74 -5.37
CA ILE A 624 4.03 -27.46 -6.02
C ILE A 624 5.13 -26.44 -5.70
N HIS A 625 5.97 -26.14 -6.69
CA HIS A 625 7.02 -25.12 -6.54
C HIS A 625 6.85 -23.94 -7.51
N CYS A 626 6.23 -24.22 -8.66
CA CYS A 626 6.17 -23.30 -9.78
C CYS A 626 4.83 -22.56 -9.85
N HIS A 627 4.87 -21.31 -10.29
CA HIS A 627 3.70 -20.50 -10.55
C HIS A 627 2.76 -21.11 -11.60
N ALA A 628 3.31 -21.82 -12.59
CA ALA A 628 2.54 -22.65 -13.50
C ALA A 628 3.00 -24.09 -13.32
N PRO A 629 2.09 -25.06 -13.18
CA PRO A 629 2.45 -26.46 -12.95
C PRO A 629 3.20 -27.06 -14.14
N THR A 630 2.86 -26.63 -15.36
CA THR A 630 3.51 -27.05 -16.60
C THR A 630 3.96 -25.82 -17.39
N GLY A 631 5.26 -25.70 -17.62
CA GLY A 631 5.84 -24.60 -18.37
C GLY A 631 7.30 -24.88 -18.71
N PRO A 632 7.85 -24.20 -19.73
CA PRO A 632 9.22 -24.46 -20.20
C PRO A 632 10.29 -24.09 -19.15
N ARG A 633 9.93 -23.26 -18.15
CA ARG A 633 10.81 -22.90 -17.03
C ARG A 633 9.98 -22.65 -15.77
N CYS A 634 10.42 -23.20 -14.63
CA CYS A 634 9.75 -23.01 -13.34
C CYS A 634 9.98 -21.60 -12.78
N HIS A 635 8.92 -20.78 -12.74
CA HIS A 635 8.92 -19.54 -11.96
C HIS A 635 8.57 -19.88 -10.50
N THR A 636 9.51 -19.73 -9.56
CA THR A 636 9.47 -20.34 -8.22
C THR A 636 8.63 -19.54 -7.19
N GLY A 637 7.54 -18.94 -7.67
CA GLY A 637 6.70 -17.99 -6.93
C GLY A 637 5.28 -18.47 -6.65
N SER A 638 5.14 -19.72 -6.19
CA SER A 638 3.90 -20.25 -5.61
C SER A 638 3.90 -20.06 -4.10
N PHE A 639 2.81 -19.48 -3.55
CA PHE A 639 2.70 -19.13 -2.12
C PHE A 639 1.31 -19.40 -1.55
N TRP A 640 0.46 -20.15 -2.26
CA TRP A 640 -0.97 -20.20 -1.97
C TRP A 640 -1.31 -21.20 -0.88
N ILE A 641 -0.53 -22.28 -0.75
CA ILE A 641 -0.74 -23.30 0.27
C ILE A 641 -0.66 -22.69 1.67
N PRO A 642 0.42 -22.00 2.09
CA PRO A 642 0.51 -21.45 3.43
C PRO A 642 -0.48 -20.33 3.69
N GLY A 643 -0.94 -19.63 2.65
CA GLY A 643 -2.00 -18.64 2.76
C GLY A 643 -3.34 -19.26 3.15
N TYR A 644 -3.83 -20.22 2.37
CA TYR A 644 -5.16 -20.80 2.60
C TYR A 644 -5.19 -21.91 3.65
N ALA A 645 -4.07 -22.62 3.85
CA ALA A 645 -3.95 -23.63 4.89
C ALA A 645 -3.65 -23.00 6.25
N GLU A 646 -3.11 -21.77 6.24
CA GLU A 646 -2.59 -21.09 7.43
C GLU A 646 -1.57 -21.95 8.20
N ARG A 647 -0.79 -22.74 7.46
CA ARG A 647 0.28 -23.61 7.97
C ARG A 647 1.56 -23.33 7.20
N ARG A 648 2.70 -23.63 7.82
CA ARG A 648 3.97 -23.53 7.12
C ARG A 648 4.12 -24.69 6.14
N VAL A 649 4.87 -24.43 5.07
CA VAL A 649 5.26 -25.43 4.07
C VAL A 649 6.77 -25.63 4.13
N LEU A 650 7.22 -26.89 4.01
CA LEU A 650 8.62 -27.25 4.04
C LEU A 650 9.38 -26.51 2.93
N VAL A 651 8.97 -26.72 1.68
CA VAL A 651 9.38 -25.96 0.49
C VAL A 651 8.21 -25.92 -0.49
N GLU A 652 7.66 -24.74 -0.77
CA GLU A 652 6.72 -24.50 -1.89
C GLU A 652 7.47 -23.71 -2.98
N GLY A 653 7.18 -22.42 -3.16
CA GLY A 653 8.06 -21.48 -3.85
C GLY A 653 9.19 -20.98 -2.93
N TRP A 654 10.24 -20.42 -3.52
CA TRP A 654 11.33 -19.76 -2.78
C TRP A 654 11.70 -18.39 -3.32
N SER A 655 11.07 -17.96 -4.42
CA SER A 655 11.06 -16.55 -4.80
C SER A 655 10.58 -15.70 -3.62
N TYR A 656 10.98 -14.42 -3.58
CA TYR A 656 10.67 -13.45 -2.51
C TYR A 656 11.39 -13.68 -1.17
N THR A 657 12.13 -14.77 -1.01
CA THR A 657 13.09 -14.89 0.10
C THR A 657 14.30 -13.99 -0.13
N ALA A 658 14.93 -13.50 0.95
CA ALA A 658 16.16 -12.69 0.81
C ALA A 658 17.25 -13.47 0.07
N LYS A 659 17.43 -14.77 0.38
CA LYS A 659 18.38 -15.65 -0.31
C LYS A 659 18.14 -15.74 -1.81
N ALA A 660 16.89 -15.90 -2.26
CA ALA A 660 16.58 -15.89 -3.69
C ALA A 660 16.73 -14.51 -4.34
N ASN A 661 16.46 -13.43 -3.61
CA ASN A 661 16.51 -12.07 -4.14
C ASN A 661 17.93 -11.48 -4.21
N ASN A 662 18.89 -12.00 -3.46
CA ASN A 662 20.27 -11.53 -3.42
C ASN A 662 21.11 -12.07 -4.59
N VAL A 663 20.60 -11.89 -5.81
CA VAL A 663 21.21 -12.31 -7.07
C VAL A 663 21.21 -11.14 -8.07
N ARG A 664 21.97 -11.26 -9.16
CA ARG A 664 22.23 -10.14 -10.08
C ARG A 664 21.12 -9.92 -11.10
N THR A 665 20.30 -10.92 -11.38
CA THR A 665 19.29 -10.85 -12.44
C THR A 665 17.90 -11.27 -11.95
N SER A 666 16.84 -10.71 -12.56
CA SER A 666 15.46 -11.17 -12.32
C SER A 666 15.29 -12.64 -12.69
N ALA A 667 15.99 -13.11 -13.72
CA ALA A 667 15.90 -14.49 -14.17
C ALA A 667 16.44 -15.45 -13.10
N GLU A 668 17.54 -15.11 -12.43
CA GLU A 668 18.07 -15.89 -11.31
C GLU A 668 17.15 -15.81 -10.09
N ALA A 669 16.58 -14.64 -9.78
CA ALA A 669 15.75 -14.50 -8.59
C ALA A 669 14.42 -15.26 -8.68
N SER A 670 13.81 -15.24 -9.86
CA SER A 670 12.51 -15.85 -10.12
C SER A 670 12.58 -17.31 -10.61
N TYR A 671 13.70 -17.73 -11.19
CA TYR A 671 13.85 -19.05 -11.82
C TYR A 671 15.16 -19.76 -11.44
N GLY A 672 15.86 -19.27 -10.42
CA GLY A 672 17.07 -19.90 -9.89
C GLY A 672 16.74 -21.14 -9.07
N PRO A 673 17.70 -22.07 -8.93
CA PRO A 673 17.51 -23.28 -8.14
C PRO A 673 17.33 -22.95 -6.65
N PHE A 674 16.64 -23.84 -5.92
CA PHE A 674 16.64 -23.77 -4.47
C PHE A 674 18.03 -24.06 -3.92
N TRP A 675 18.48 -23.28 -2.92
CA TRP A 675 19.85 -23.35 -2.41
C TRP A 675 20.12 -24.62 -1.60
N ASP A 676 19.12 -25.13 -0.87
CA ASP A 676 19.22 -26.36 -0.08
C ASP A 676 18.71 -27.55 -0.90
N LYS A 677 19.62 -28.09 -1.72
CA LYS A 677 19.31 -29.17 -2.67
C LYS A 677 18.87 -30.46 -1.99
N GLU A 678 19.35 -30.74 -0.77
CA GLU A 678 18.97 -31.96 -0.05
C GLU A 678 17.52 -31.85 0.45
N LYS A 679 17.15 -30.71 1.06
CA LYS A 679 15.77 -30.49 1.52
C LYS A 679 14.77 -30.58 0.36
N LEU A 680 15.07 -29.96 -0.78
CA LEU A 680 14.21 -30.06 -1.96
C LEU A 680 14.14 -31.49 -2.50
N LYS A 681 15.29 -32.18 -2.60
CA LYS A 681 15.32 -33.57 -3.07
C LYS A 681 14.44 -34.49 -2.21
N VAL A 682 14.57 -34.43 -0.88
CA VAL A 682 13.76 -35.27 0.03
C VAL A 682 12.28 -34.91 -0.03
N ASN A 683 11.94 -33.62 -0.19
CA ASN A 683 10.57 -33.19 -0.45
C ASN A 683 10.01 -33.82 -1.74
N ASP A 684 10.74 -33.70 -2.85
CA ASP A 684 10.27 -34.13 -4.18
C ASP A 684 10.22 -35.66 -4.31
N GLU A 685 11.13 -36.38 -3.66
CA GLU A 685 11.13 -37.86 -3.62
C GLU A 685 9.85 -38.41 -3.00
N ALA A 686 9.22 -37.71 -2.05
CA ALA A 686 7.94 -38.12 -1.47
C ALA A 686 6.77 -38.10 -2.46
N PHE A 687 6.90 -37.34 -3.56
CA PHE A 687 5.86 -37.25 -4.59
C PHE A 687 6.25 -37.94 -5.91
N THR A 688 7.51 -38.32 -6.08
CA THR A 688 8.02 -38.92 -7.33
C THR A 688 8.43 -40.38 -7.18
N ALA A 689 9.02 -40.76 -6.05
CA ALA A 689 9.48 -42.12 -5.73
C ALA A 689 9.37 -42.40 -4.21
N PRO A 690 8.15 -42.41 -3.64
CA PRO A 690 7.95 -42.48 -2.21
C PRO A 690 8.40 -43.83 -1.63
N THR A 691 9.20 -43.77 -0.56
CA THR A 691 9.61 -44.92 0.26
C THR A 691 9.31 -44.66 1.72
N ARG A 692 9.27 -45.70 2.56
CA ARG A 692 9.06 -45.54 4.01
C ARG A 692 10.16 -44.66 4.61
N GLU A 693 11.39 -44.86 4.16
CA GLU A 693 12.57 -44.13 4.61
C GLU A 693 12.46 -42.64 4.29
N VAL A 694 12.02 -42.27 3.08
CA VAL A 694 11.81 -40.86 2.69
C VAL A 694 10.71 -40.21 3.53
N LEU A 695 9.57 -40.89 3.71
CA LEU A 695 8.46 -40.34 4.52
C LEU A 695 8.81 -40.25 6.01
N ASP A 696 9.53 -41.23 6.55
CA ASP A 696 10.03 -41.20 7.92
C ASP A 696 11.03 -40.05 8.11
N ARG A 697 11.94 -39.82 7.16
CA ARG A 697 12.85 -38.66 7.17
C ARG A 697 12.08 -37.34 7.16
N LEU A 698 11.10 -37.16 6.28
CA LEU A 698 10.26 -35.96 6.27
C LEU A 698 9.59 -35.72 7.64
N ARG A 699 9.08 -36.79 8.25
CA ARG A 699 8.40 -36.74 9.53
C ARG A 699 9.33 -36.45 10.72
N THR A 700 10.49 -37.09 10.79
CA THR A 700 11.38 -37.03 11.97
C THR A 700 12.43 -35.94 11.87
N GLN A 701 12.98 -35.70 10.69
CA GLN A 701 14.02 -34.67 10.47
C GLN A 701 13.41 -33.30 10.26
N TYR A 702 12.32 -33.20 9.49
CA TYR A 702 11.70 -31.92 9.12
C TYR A 702 10.37 -31.64 9.82
N GLY A 703 9.80 -32.61 10.53
CA GLY A 703 8.55 -32.42 11.27
C GLY A 703 7.29 -32.41 10.39
N VAL A 704 7.37 -32.86 9.13
CA VAL A 704 6.21 -32.92 8.23
C VAL A 704 5.13 -33.84 8.78
N ARG A 705 3.88 -33.40 8.68
CA ARG A 705 2.68 -34.15 9.08
C ARG A 705 1.70 -34.36 7.94
N TRP A 706 1.70 -33.44 6.97
CA TRP A 706 0.76 -33.43 5.86
C TRP A 706 1.51 -33.37 4.53
N LEU A 707 1.00 -34.10 3.54
CA LEU A 707 1.45 -34.01 2.15
C LEU A 707 0.29 -33.46 1.31
N LEU A 708 0.56 -32.47 0.48
CA LEU A 708 -0.40 -31.94 -0.49
C LEU A 708 0.17 -32.14 -1.90
N ALA A 709 -0.48 -32.98 -2.69
CA ALA A 709 -0.07 -33.28 -4.07
C ALA A 709 -1.04 -32.63 -5.07
N ASP A 710 -0.52 -32.04 -6.14
CA ASP A 710 -1.28 -31.62 -7.32
C ASP A 710 -0.91 -32.48 -8.53
N ASP A 711 -1.88 -33.22 -9.05
CA ASP A 711 -1.73 -34.15 -10.18
C ASP A 711 -1.35 -33.43 -11.49
N ARG A 712 -1.48 -32.10 -11.57
CA ARG A 712 -1.04 -31.30 -12.72
C ARG A 712 0.48 -31.18 -12.84
N VAL A 713 1.22 -31.33 -11.73
CA VAL A 713 2.69 -31.29 -11.73
C VAL A 713 3.21 -32.68 -12.12
N ASN A 714 2.77 -33.69 -11.36
CA ASN A 714 2.99 -35.09 -11.63
C ASN A 714 1.89 -35.89 -10.91
N PRO A 715 1.34 -36.96 -11.52
CA PRO A 715 0.35 -37.80 -10.85
C PRO A 715 0.92 -38.37 -9.54
N ALA A 716 0.11 -38.38 -8.48
CA ALA A 716 0.51 -39.01 -7.22
C ALA A 716 0.79 -40.53 -7.44
N PRO A 717 1.96 -41.05 -7.02
CA PRO A 717 2.29 -42.47 -7.17
C PRO A 717 1.37 -43.38 -6.35
N GLU A 718 1.04 -44.56 -6.87
CA GLU A 718 0.23 -45.55 -6.14
C GLU A 718 0.88 -46.00 -4.82
N GLU A 719 2.21 -46.02 -4.78
CA GLU A 719 2.99 -46.32 -3.58
C GLU A 719 2.71 -45.31 -2.47
N LEU A 720 2.43 -44.04 -2.79
CA LEU A 720 2.12 -43.03 -1.78
C LEU A 720 0.82 -43.36 -1.03
N GLU A 721 -0.20 -43.84 -1.75
CA GLU A 721 -1.49 -44.24 -1.18
C GLU A 721 -1.36 -45.46 -0.26
N LYS A 722 -0.33 -46.30 -0.45
CA LYS A 722 -0.01 -47.45 0.42
C LYS A 722 0.78 -47.03 1.67
N LEU A 723 1.49 -45.91 1.61
CA LEU A 723 2.42 -45.46 2.66
C LEU A 723 1.85 -44.34 3.54
N ALA A 724 0.89 -43.56 3.04
CA ALA A 724 0.23 -42.46 3.76
C ALA A 724 -1.30 -42.54 3.63
N GLU A 725 -2.03 -42.02 4.60
CA GLU A 725 -3.51 -42.04 4.58
C GLU A 725 -4.04 -40.92 3.68
N LEU A 726 -4.83 -41.24 2.65
CA LEU A 726 -5.56 -40.22 1.90
C LEU A 726 -6.69 -39.66 2.77
N ARG A 727 -6.67 -38.36 3.04
CA ARG A 727 -7.63 -37.68 3.93
C ARG A 727 -8.61 -36.78 3.20
N PHE A 728 -8.22 -36.26 2.05
CA PHE A 728 -9.05 -35.37 1.25
C PHE A 728 -8.63 -35.39 -0.21
N GLN A 729 -9.61 -35.27 -1.10
CA GLN A 729 -9.39 -35.13 -2.53
C GLN A 729 -10.42 -34.14 -3.10
N SER A 730 -9.96 -33.19 -3.90
CA SER A 730 -10.81 -32.26 -4.64
C SER A 730 -10.11 -31.78 -5.90
N GLY A 731 -10.79 -31.84 -7.05
CA GLY A 731 -10.20 -31.48 -8.34
C GLY A 731 -8.95 -32.30 -8.64
N THR A 732 -7.81 -31.62 -8.83
CA THR A 732 -6.50 -32.25 -9.08
C THR A 732 -5.65 -32.42 -7.82
N VAL A 733 -6.18 -32.08 -6.64
CA VAL A 733 -5.43 -32.05 -5.39
C VAL A 733 -5.79 -33.21 -4.48
N ARG A 734 -4.76 -33.84 -3.92
CA ARG A 734 -4.86 -34.91 -2.92
C ARG A 734 -4.09 -34.52 -1.66
N VAL A 735 -4.69 -34.77 -0.50
CA VAL A 735 -4.09 -34.50 0.81
C VAL A 735 -3.89 -35.81 1.56
N TYR A 736 -2.66 -36.08 1.96
CA TYR A 736 -2.30 -37.24 2.75
C TYR A 736 -1.82 -36.84 4.14
N GLN A 737 -2.06 -37.70 5.13
CA GLN A 737 -1.48 -37.59 6.47
C GLN A 737 -0.39 -38.63 6.67
N LEU A 738 0.75 -38.20 7.22
CA LEU A 738 1.81 -39.10 7.64
C LEU A 738 1.49 -39.67 9.03
N TYR A 739 1.55 -40.99 9.17
CA TYR A 739 1.29 -41.66 10.44
C TYR A 739 2.36 -41.30 11.50
N PRO A 740 2.01 -41.27 12.80
CA PRO A 740 2.99 -41.40 13.87
C PRO A 740 3.78 -42.72 13.68
N PRO A 741 5.01 -42.84 14.22
CA PRO A 741 5.69 -44.12 14.21
C PRO A 741 4.76 -45.15 14.85
N ARG A 742 4.60 -46.32 14.23
CA ARG A 742 4.11 -47.46 15.01
C ARG A 742 5.14 -47.63 16.12
N VAL A 743 4.78 -47.28 17.35
CA VAL A 743 5.54 -47.74 18.51
C VAL A 743 5.56 -49.24 18.36
N GLY A 744 6.73 -49.80 18.07
CA GLY A 744 6.87 -51.24 17.95
C GLY A 744 6.26 -51.86 19.20
N ALA A 745 5.38 -52.84 19.04
CA ALA A 745 4.94 -53.68 20.13
C ALA A 745 6.21 -54.30 20.74
N GLY A 746 6.75 -53.68 21.79
CA GLY A 746 8.11 -54.00 22.25
C GLY A 746 8.79 -52.95 23.11
N SER A 747 8.06 -52.22 23.95
CA SER A 747 8.60 -51.70 25.21
C SER A 747 7.45 -51.28 26.11
N THR A 748 7.11 -52.16 27.05
CA THR A 748 6.29 -51.86 28.21
C THR A 748 6.83 -50.63 28.95
N PRO A 749 5.97 -49.70 29.40
CA PRO A 749 6.41 -48.68 30.33
C PRO A 749 6.73 -49.35 31.68
N ILE A 750 7.97 -49.19 32.14
CA ILE A 750 8.29 -49.38 33.56
C ILE A 750 7.79 -48.12 34.26
N SER A 751 6.96 -48.37 35.28
CA SER A 751 6.24 -47.46 36.18
C SER A 751 7.00 -46.23 36.63
#